data_AF-C5D0T6-F1
#
_entry.id   AF-C5D0T6-F1
#
_cell.length_a   1.000
_cell.length_b   1.000
_cell.length_c   1.000
_cell.angle_alpha   90.00
_cell.angle_beta   90.00
_cell.angle_gamma   90.00
#
_symmetry.space_group_name_H-M   'P 1'
#
loop_
_entity.id
_entity.type
_entity.pdbx_description
1 polymer ?
#
loop_
_entity_poly.entity_id
_entity_poly.type
_entity_poly.pdbx_seq_one_letter_code
_entity_poly.pdbx_strand_id
1 'polypeptide(L)'
;MRHLGSTVGRARRALVRLMLALPAWSWAADFGFKPPRDPEDAAAADLMRDLAERILPVYQDADTDVFLANLAALQIVSGAYRAASDSSRALRTRRQGKPFDDLVQRAILDGIYARARALEANERLGFAEAYARAFRELVSPLDNAQAQAIMARLDIPAAVYAEPLRRAFDLWRAKGSLPQDDALALVRTWHSYESRRSFGALLPELFAVEDRNRYVAEADLRIPVRGAVIHARLVRPGRANDAPGALPTLLRFTLDPAEDDAQRSAAKGYVGVTAYVRGRTPDGQGAVWPFVRDGEDAAAVIDWIARQAWSDGRVCMIGDGYSGYAAWAAARRRPAALKAIATIAPMAPGIDFPMAGQIFRNAMVRWAEEHADDEPLRSGVDADPDTAWQVLDARWYRGHRPYWDVDRVLLGKRSRLIRTWLTHPSHDRYWQKFLPSAEQFARIDIPVLSFAGYYGADAGALYFHQEHRRHRPQADTTLLLGPYDAASIRHGTAATLRGYTLDPAARVDLPELRLQWLDHILKGASKPALLGDRVNYQVMGADQWRHVPALDAPQRTRLRFYLDTRERNEPHRLLPSPSEEGGGSTRLSVDLADRRDMRIPWPDALRAAQLPARNSIRFVSDPLPQDTEIFGSLQGVFDITPSRQDVDFSISLYEQTESGEYQLLFDPYDFRASYAGHRVRRRLLRAGERQLLAFTAERVTACKLAAGSRIVLLVGLNKRPDRQVNYGSGKDVNSETIADAKWPLRVRWHARSYVEIQAGTP
;
A
#
# COMPACT_ATOMS: atom_id res chain seq x y z
N MET A 1 -6.67 65.57 63.89
CA MET A 1 -6.08 66.92 64.02
C MET A 1 -5.14 67.18 62.85
N ARG A 2 -5.12 68.44 62.42
CA ARG A 2 -4.51 69.08 61.23
C ARG A 2 -3.05 68.70 60.90
N HIS A 3 -2.75 68.61 59.60
CA HIS A 3 -1.84 69.47 58.79
C HIS A 3 -1.71 68.83 57.37
N LEU A 4 -2.16 69.46 56.27
CA LEU A 4 -1.57 70.53 55.44
C LEU A 4 -0.47 70.07 54.46
N GLY A 5 -0.71 70.35 53.16
CA GLY A 5 0.26 70.39 52.04
C GLY A 5 0.31 69.14 51.15
N SER A 6 0.56 69.18 49.84
CA SER A 6 0.28 70.12 48.75
C SER A 6 0.48 69.34 47.42
N THR A 7 -0.31 69.69 46.40
CA THR A 7 0.06 69.67 44.97
C THR A 7 0.96 68.52 44.42
N VAL A 8 0.38 67.33 44.19
CA VAL A 8 0.84 66.36 43.17
C VAL A 8 -0.38 65.81 42.39
N GLY A 9 -1.28 66.72 42.00
CA GLY A 9 -2.58 66.40 41.41
C GLY A 9 -2.66 66.44 39.87
N ARG A 10 -1.58 66.79 39.16
CA ARG A 10 -1.59 66.98 37.69
C ARG A 10 -0.59 66.14 36.89
N ALA A 11 0.20 65.27 37.52
CA ALA A 11 1.12 64.36 36.83
C ALA A 11 0.61 62.90 36.70
N ARG A 12 -0.55 62.56 37.28
CA ARG A 12 -1.09 61.18 37.31
C ARG A 12 -2.29 60.90 36.39
N ARG A 13 -2.72 61.86 35.56
CA ARG A 13 -3.82 61.68 34.58
C ARG A 13 -3.40 61.78 33.11
N ALA A 14 -2.11 61.97 32.82
CA ALA A 14 -1.55 61.95 31.47
C ALA A 14 -0.84 60.62 31.10
N LEU A 15 -0.75 59.67 32.03
CA LEU A 15 -0.13 58.35 31.82
C LEU A 15 -1.14 57.18 31.78
N VAL A 16 -2.45 57.48 31.81
CA VAL A 16 -3.55 56.49 31.81
C VAL A 16 -4.38 56.53 30.50
N ARG A 17 -3.90 57.22 29.45
CA ARG A 17 -4.57 57.26 28.13
C ARG A 17 -3.62 57.14 26.94
N LEU A 18 -2.55 56.35 27.08
CA LEU A 18 -1.68 55.99 25.95
C LEU A 18 -1.15 54.56 26.08
N MET A 19 -2.04 53.61 26.38
CA MET A 19 -1.81 52.16 26.28
C MET A 19 -3.11 51.42 25.92
N LEU A 20 -3.86 51.96 24.96
CA LEU A 20 -4.89 51.22 24.21
C LEU A 20 -4.71 51.58 22.74
N ALA A 21 -4.63 50.55 21.91
CA ALA A 21 -4.21 50.55 20.50
C ALA A 21 -2.69 50.54 20.25
N LEU A 22 -1.99 49.54 20.80
CA LEU A 22 -0.90 48.92 20.04
C LEU A 22 -1.53 47.78 19.23
N PRO A 23 -1.38 47.76 17.89
CA PRO A 23 -1.78 46.60 17.11
C PRO A 23 -0.97 45.41 17.62
N ALA A 24 -1.62 44.26 17.79
CA ALA A 24 -0.95 42.98 18.00
C ALA A 24 -0.14 42.66 16.74
N TRP A 25 1.03 43.26 16.63
CA TRP A 25 2.06 42.82 15.71
C TRP A 25 2.66 41.59 16.39
N SER A 26 2.22 40.41 15.96
CA SER A 26 2.94 39.17 16.23
C SER A 26 4.29 39.28 15.55
N TRP A 27 5.29 39.79 16.26
CA TRP A 27 6.67 39.55 15.87
C TRP A 27 6.85 38.04 15.94
N ALA A 28 7.05 37.39 14.79
CA ALA A 28 7.51 36.02 14.77
C ALA A 28 8.84 35.99 15.55
N ALA A 29 8.86 35.33 16.71
CA ALA A 29 10.08 35.23 17.48
C ALA A 29 11.08 34.35 16.71
N ASP A 30 12.25 34.93 16.41
CA ASP A 30 13.37 34.23 15.79
C ASP A 30 14.41 33.88 16.87
N PHE A 31 14.81 32.63 16.91
CA PHE A 31 15.80 32.11 17.86
C PHE A 31 17.15 31.94 17.17
N GLY A 32 18.19 32.61 17.67
CA GLY A 32 19.55 32.30 17.26
C GLY A 32 19.87 30.83 17.59
N PHE A 33 20.29 30.05 16.60
CA PHE A 33 20.53 28.62 16.78
C PHE A 33 21.75 28.17 15.99
N LYS A 34 22.73 27.62 16.70
CA LYS A 34 23.92 26.99 16.12
C LYS A 34 23.77 25.47 16.31
N PRO A 35 23.18 24.76 15.34
CA PRO A 35 22.91 23.34 15.49
C PRO A 35 24.20 22.53 15.66
N PRO A 36 24.14 21.38 16.36
CA PRO A 36 25.24 20.43 16.39
C PRO A 36 25.53 19.86 14.99
N ARG A 37 26.64 19.12 14.86
CA ARG A 37 26.97 18.46 13.59
C ARG A 37 26.03 17.30 13.29
N ASP A 38 25.73 16.52 14.32
CA ASP A 38 24.91 15.31 14.25
C ASP A 38 24.03 15.20 15.51
N PRO A 39 22.85 14.55 15.45
CA PRO A 39 22.07 14.22 16.64
C PRO A 39 22.84 13.46 17.73
N GLU A 40 23.90 12.73 17.39
CA GLU A 40 24.74 11.99 18.33
C GLU A 40 25.90 12.81 18.91
N ASP A 41 26.04 14.07 18.51
CA ASP A 41 27.05 14.98 19.06
C ASP A 41 26.87 15.16 20.58
N ALA A 42 27.96 15.11 21.32
CA ALA A 42 27.94 15.26 22.78
C ALA A 42 27.32 16.60 23.22
N ALA A 43 27.42 17.66 22.40
CA ALA A 43 26.83 18.96 22.70
C ALA A 43 25.34 19.08 22.30
N ALA A 44 24.79 18.10 21.56
CA ALA A 44 23.43 18.20 21.00
C ALA A 44 22.36 18.35 22.10
N ALA A 45 22.46 17.58 23.18
CA ALA A 45 21.51 17.61 24.27
C ALA A 45 21.46 18.99 24.97
N ASP A 46 22.62 19.60 25.22
CA ASP A 46 22.69 20.90 25.88
C ASP A 46 22.23 22.04 24.96
N LEU A 47 22.56 21.99 23.67
CA LEU A 47 22.07 22.96 22.68
C LEU A 47 20.54 22.90 22.50
N MET A 48 19.97 21.70 22.50
CA MET A 48 18.52 21.52 22.41
C MET A 48 17.81 21.92 23.69
N ARG A 49 18.43 21.70 24.86
CA ARG A 49 17.94 22.20 26.15
C ARG A 49 17.88 23.73 26.17
N ASP A 50 18.96 24.40 25.80
CA ASP A 50 19.01 25.87 25.69
C ASP A 50 17.93 26.42 24.75
N LEU A 51 17.75 25.80 23.58
CA LEU A 51 16.71 26.20 22.65
C LEU A 51 15.31 26.08 23.27
N ALA A 52 15.02 24.96 23.93
CA ALA A 52 13.74 24.74 24.60
C ALA A 52 13.49 25.75 25.75
N GLU A 53 14.51 26.05 26.55
CA GLU A 53 14.44 27.04 27.65
C GLU A 53 14.13 28.45 27.14
N ARG A 54 14.68 28.83 25.98
CA ARG A 54 14.42 30.14 25.35
C ARG A 54 13.02 30.24 24.76
N ILE A 55 12.46 29.15 24.23
CA ILE A 55 11.10 29.12 23.66
C ILE A 55 10.04 29.12 24.77
N LEU A 56 10.28 28.39 25.85
CA LEU A 56 9.31 28.14 26.93
C LEU A 56 8.58 29.41 27.46
N PRO A 57 9.24 30.55 27.77
CA PRO A 57 8.58 31.73 28.32
C PRO A 57 7.76 32.53 27.31
N VAL A 58 7.98 32.34 26.00
CA VAL A 58 7.32 33.11 24.94
C VAL A 58 6.30 32.29 24.14
N TYR A 59 6.31 30.96 24.28
CA TYR A 59 5.37 30.10 23.58
C TYR A 59 3.92 30.35 24.02
N GLN A 60 3.06 30.59 23.04
CA GLN A 60 1.62 30.75 23.22
C GLN A 60 0.91 30.00 22.08
N ASP A 61 -0.27 29.47 22.38
CA ASP A 61 -1.14 28.85 21.39
C ASP A 61 -2.59 29.18 21.75
N ALA A 62 -3.41 29.42 20.72
CA ALA A 62 -4.83 29.72 20.93
C ALA A 62 -5.60 28.47 21.39
N ASP A 63 -5.19 27.29 20.96
CA ASP A 63 -5.77 26.02 21.40
C ASP A 63 -5.04 25.53 22.66
N THR A 64 -5.74 25.49 23.79
CA THR A 64 -5.18 25.03 25.06
C THR A 64 -4.72 23.56 25.02
N ASP A 65 -5.35 22.70 24.23
CA ASP A 65 -4.96 21.29 24.13
C ASP A 65 -3.64 21.18 23.35
N VAL A 66 -3.47 21.95 22.26
CA VAL A 66 -2.21 22.06 21.51
C VAL A 66 -1.12 22.72 22.34
N PHE A 67 -1.46 23.80 23.05
CA PHE A 67 -0.58 24.50 23.98
C PHE A 67 0.03 23.53 24.99
N LEU A 68 -0.80 22.73 25.68
CA LEU A 68 -0.33 21.79 26.69
C LEU A 68 0.55 20.67 26.10
N ALA A 69 0.23 20.18 24.90
CA ALA A 69 1.03 19.16 24.23
C ALA A 69 2.44 19.68 23.88
N ASN A 70 2.52 20.91 23.36
CA ASN A 70 3.78 21.55 23.00
C ASN A 70 4.57 22.02 24.22
N LEU A 71 3.88 22.52 25.25
CA LEU A 71 4.47 22.87 26.53
C LEU A 71 5.11 21.65 27.20
N ALA A 72 4.44 20.49 27.20
CA ALA A 72 5.00 19.26 27.75
C ALA A 72 6.31 18.86 27.05
N ALA A 73 6.36 18.90 25.71
CA ALA A 73 7.58 18.59 24.96
C ALA A 73 8.72 19.58 25.26
N LEU A 74 8.44 20.89 25.32
CA LEU A 74 9.41 21.91 25.69
C LEU A 74 9.96 21.67 27.11
N GLN A 75 9.09 21.38 28.07
CA GLN A 75 9.47 21.08 29.45
C GLN A 75 10.27 19.79 29.58
N ILE A 76 10.04 18.78 28.74
CA ILE A 76 10.85 17.57 28.72
C ILE A 76 12.27 17.90 28.24
N VAL A 77 12.40 18.61 27.14
CA VAL A 77 13.71 18.93 26.55
C VAL A 77 14.49 19.91 27.42
N SER A 78 13.82 20.84 28.11
CA SER A 78 14.45 21.72 29.10
C SER A 78 14.86 21.01 30.41
N GLY A 79 14.43 19.75 30.62
CA GLY A 79 14.70 19.00 31.86
C GLY A 79 13.71 19.28 33.00
N ALA A 80 12.66 20.09 32.77
CA ALA A 80 11.59 20.37 33.72
C ALA A 80 10.56 19.21 33.80
N TYR A 81 11.02 17.99 34.06
CA TYR A 81 10.22 16.76 33.94
C TYR A 81 8.97 16.70 34.82
N ARG A 82 9.00 17.28 36.03
CA ARG A 82 7.81 17.37 36.89
C ARG A 82 6.73 18.24 36.26
N ALA A 83 7.12 19.42 35.75
CA ALA A 83 6.19 20.32 35.06
C ALA A 83 5.66 19.67 33.77
N ALA A 84 6.51 18.98 33.01
CA ALA A 84 6.08 18.22 31.84
C ALA A 84 5.04 17.15 32.18
N SER A 85 5.25 16.37 33.24
CA SER A 85 4.30 15.37 33.72
C SER A 85 2.96 16.00 34.12
N ASP A 86 2.98 17.19 34.71
CA ASP A 86 1.78 17.95 35.08
C ASP A 86 1.03 18.48 33.86
N SER A 87 1.73 19.07 32.89
CA SER A 87 1.15 19.56 31.62
C SER A 87 0.52 18.42 30.82
N SER A 88 1.25 17.31 30.70
CA SER A 88 0.79 16.08 30.06
C SER A 88 -0.45 15.48 30.75
N ARG A 89 -0.46 15.46 32.10
CA ARG A 89 -1.64 15.05 32.87
C ARG A 89 -2.83 15.99 32.69
N ALA A 90 -2.61 17.30 32.69
CA ALA A 90 -3.65 18.30 32.47
C ALA A 90 -4.30 18.12 31.08
N LEU A 91 -3.49 17.86 30.05
CA LEU A 91 -4.00 17.54 28.71
C LEU A 91 -4.85 16.27 28.73
N ARG A 92 -4.37 15.16 29.32
CA ARG A 92 -5.16 13.93 29.44
C ARG A 92 -6.49 14.16 30.17
N THR A 93 -6.49 14.91 31.26
CA THR A 93 -7.72 15.23 32.01
C THR A 93 -8.72 16.01 31.15
N ARG A 94 -8.27 17.04 30.43
CA ARG A 94 -9.13 17.84 29.53
C ARG A 94 -9.70 17.04 28.35
N ARG A 95 -9.04 15.95 28.00
CA ARG A 95 -9.43 15.06 26.90
C ARG A 95 -10.22 13.83 27.37
N GLN A 96 -10.54 13.71 28.66
CA GLN A 96 -11.39 12.64 29.16
C GLN A 96 -12.75 12.66 28.45
N GLY A 97 -13.21 11.51 27.97
CA GLY A 97 -14.46 11.36 27.21
C GLY A 97 -14.41 11.87 25.76
N LYS A 98 -13.27 12.39 25.29
CA LYS A 98 -13.07 12.75 23.88
C LYS A 98 -12.47 11.57 23.08
N PRO A 99 -12.53 11.59 21.74
CA PRO A 99 -11.90 10.57 20.91
C PRO A 99 -10.40 10.38 21.22
N PHE A 100 -9.93 9.15 21.12
CA PHE A 100 -8.54 8.76 21.33
C PHE A 100 -7.67 9.11 20.11
N ASP A 101 -7.42 10.41 19.92
CA ASP A 101 -6.70 10.97 18.79
C ASP A 101 -5.20 11.17 19.06
N ASP A 102 -4.48 11.76 18.09
CA ASP A 102 -3.03 11.97 18.16
C ASP A 102 -2.62 12.81 19.39
N LEU A 103 -3.43 13.80 19.77
CA LEU A 103 -3.15 14.63 20.94
C LEU A 103 -3.19 13.82 22.24
N VAL A 104 -4.19 12.95 22.41
CA VAL A 104 -4.28 12.05 23.57
C VAL A 104 -3.10 11.09 23.61
N GLN A 105 -2.77 10.50 22.45
CA GLN A 105 -1.64 9.57 22.35
C GLN A 105 -0.31 10.26 22.69
N ARG A 106 -0.06 11.44 22.15
CA ARG A 106 1.12 12.25 22.48
C ARG A 106 1.17 12.60 23.96
N ALA A 107 0.03 12.97 24.55
CA ALA A 107 -0.05 13.24 25.98
C ALA A 107 0.32 12.00 26.82
N ILE A 108 -0.03 10.78 26.39
CA ILE A 108 0.38 9.55 27.07
C ILE A 108 1.88 9.30 26.87
N LEU A 109 2.39 9.36 25.64
CA LEU A 109 3.80 9.11 25.32
C LEU A 109 4.75 10.05 26.06
N ASP A 110 4.51 11.36 25.96
CA ASP A 110 5.27 12.41 26.65
C ASP A 110 5.12 12.24 28.18
N GLY A 111 3.94 11.81 28.62
CA GLY A 111 3.63 11.53 30.03
C GLY A 111 4.44 10.39 30.62
N ILE A 112 4.61 9.27 29.90
CA ILE A 112 5.40 8.12 30.34
C ILE A 112 6.85 8.56 30.58
N TYR A 113 7.46 9.22 29.61
CA TYR A 113 8.86 9.65 29.69
C TYR A 113 9.08 10.72 30.77
N ALA A 114 8.23 11.76 30.81
CA ALA A 114 8.31 12.81 31.82
C ALA A 114 8.12 12.26 33.25
N ARG A 115 7.15 11.35 33.44
CA ARG A 115 6.91 10.70 34.73
C ARG A 115 8.09 9.82 35.15
N ALA A 116 8.66 9.06 34.23
CA ALA A 116 9.84 8.23 34.50
C ALA A 116 11.04 9.08 34.96
N ARG A 117 11.35 10.15 34.25
CA ARG A 117 12.43 11.08 34.63
C ARG A 117 12.16 11.80 35.95
N ALA A 118 10.91 12.16 36.23
CA ALA A 118 10.54 12.76 37.51
C ALA A 118 10.66 11.76 38.67
N LEU A 119 10.34 10.48 38.47
CA LEU A 119 10.53 9.41 39.45
C LEU A 119 12.01 9.13 39.70
N GLU A 120 12.83 9.07 38.65
CA GLU A 120 14.30 8.94 38.73
C GLU A 120 14.91 10.04 39.60
N ALA A 121 14.53 11.29 39.37
CA ALA A 121 15.06 12.44 40.12
C ALA A 121 14.56 12.51 41.59
N ASN A 122 13.29 12.20 41.84
CA ASN A 122 12.67 12.41 43.16
C ASN A 122 12.78 11.19 44.10
N GLU A 123 12.69 9.97 43.56
CA GLU A 123 12.63 8.73 44.34
C GLU A 123 13.96 7.95 44.28
N ARG A 124 14.98 8.45 43.55
CA ARG A 124 16.29 7.81 43.34
C ARG A 124 16.19 6.38 42.79
N LEU A 125 15.13 6.11 42.02
CA LEU A 125 14.96 4.87 41.27
C LEU A 125 15.87 4.87 40.04
N GLY A 126 16.36 3.70 39.63
CA GLY A 126 17.01 3.57 38.32
C GLY A 126 16.02 3.87 37.19
N PHE A 127 16.49 4.50 36.10
CA PHE A 127 15.62 4.89 34.97
C PHE A 127 14.73 3.75 34.45
N ALA A 128 15.29 2.54 34.33
CA ALA A 128 14.54 1.37 33.84
C ALA A 128 13.33 1.03 34.73
N GLU A 129 13.51 1.05 36.05
CA GLU A 129 12.44 0.81 37.01
C GLU A 129 11.41 1.94 37.01
N ALA A 130 11.88 3.18 36.98
CA ALA A 130 11.03 4.38 36.90
C ALA A 130 10.18 4.38 35.63
N TYR A 131 10.76 4.00 34.49
CA TYR A 131 10.08 3.92 33.20
C TYR A 131 9.06 2.77 33.19
N ALA A 132 9.43 1.59 33.68
CA ALA A 132 8.49 0.47 33.81
C ALA A 132 7.27 0.83 34.66
N ARG A 133 7.47 1.56 35.77
CA ARG A 133 6.38 2.06 36.62
C ARG A 133 5.51 3.08 35.88
N ALA A 134 6.09 4.09 35.24
CA ALA A 134 5.35 5.10 34.49
C ALA A 134 4.57 4.50 33.30
N PHE A 135 5.16 3.53 32.61
CA PHE A 135 4.51 2.77 31.54
C PHE A 135 3.28 2.05 32.06
N ARG A 136 3.38 1.28 33.14
CA ARG A 136 2.23 0.60 33.76
C ARG A 136 1.15 1.58 34.24
N GLU A 137 1.55 2.70 34.86
CA GLU A 137 0.63 3.73 35.34
C GLU A 137 -0.24 4.32 34.22
N LEU A 138 0.29 4.44 33.00
CA LEU A 138 -0.38 5.12 31.88
C LEU A 138 -0.92 4.20 30.79
N VAL A 139 -0.37 2.99 30.63
CA VAL A 139 -0.76 2.04 29.57
C VAL A 139 -1.72 0.99 30.09
N SER A 140 -1.48 0.40 31.27
CA SER A 140 -2.34 -0.68 31.79
C SER A 140 -3.81 -0.30 31.99
N PRO A 141 -4.19 0.96 32.32
CA PRO A 141 -5.59 1.38 32.38
C PRO A 141 -6.29 1.51 31.02
N LEU A 142 -5.54 1.56 29.91
CA LEU A 142 -6.11 1.69 28.57
C LEU A 142 -6.81 0.40 28.14
N ASP A 143 -7.81 0.52 27.27
CA ASP A 143 -8.37 -0.65 26.59
C ASP A 143 -7.33 -1.28 25.63
N ASN A 144 -7.64 -2.46 25.10
CA ASN A 144 -6.68 -3.19 24.25
C ASN A 144 -6.33 -2.44 22.96
N ALA A 145 -7.28 -1.75 22.33
CA ALA A 145 -7.05 -1.01 21.09
C ALA A 145 -6.19 0.23 21.35
N GLN A 146 -6.49 0.97 22.43
CA GLN A 146 -5.73 2.13 22.87
C GLN A 146 -4.30 1.75 23.27
N ALA A 147 -4.14 0.68 24.06
CA ALA A 147 -2.83 0.20 24.49
C ALA A 147 -1.96 -0.20 23.29
N GLN A 148 -2.51 -0.96 22.33
CA GLN A 148 -1.79 -1.34 21.12
C GLN A 148 -1.41 -0.13 20.27
N ALA A 149 -2.27 0.88 20.16
CA ALA A 149 -1.94 2.13 19.46
C ALA A 149 -0.77 2.88 20.13
N ILE A 150 -0.72 2.93 21.46
CA ILE A 150 0.41 3.53 22.20
C ILE A 150 1.68 2.69 22.04
N MET A 151 1.60 1.38 22.21
CA MET A 151 2.73 0.45 22.09
C MET A 151 3.35 0.53 20.69
N ALA A 152 2.52 0.55 19.62
CA ALA A 152 3.00 0.71 18.25
C ALA A 152 3.78 2.03 18.03
N ARG A 153 3.41 3.13 18.70
CA ARG A 153 4.14 4.41 18.61
C ARG A 153 5.41 4.48 19.45
N LEU A 154 5.45 3.73 20.55
CA LEU A 154 6.64 3.55 21.36
C LEU A 154 7.69 2.73 20.61
N ASP A 155 7.26 1.73 19.85
CA ASP A 155 8.13 0.80 19.10
C ASP A 155 8.84 1.44 17.89
N ILE A 156 8.41 2.64 17.46
CA ILE A 156 9.07 3.38 16.37
C ILE A 156 10.54 3.63 16.75
N PRO A 157 11.53 3.08 16.02
CA PRO A 157 12.94 3.19 16.40
C PRO A 157 13.47 4.63 16.36
N ALA A 158 14.46 4.94 17.21
CA ALA A 158 15.12 6.25 17.23
C ALA A 158 15.68 6.65 15.84
N ALA A 159 16.17 5.68 15.06
CA ALA A 159 16.73 5.90 13.72
C ALA A 159 15.76 6.61 12.76
N VAL A 160 14.44 6.41 12.91
CA VAL A 160 13.41 7.07 12.08
C VAL A 160 13.44 8.59 12.25
N TYR A 161 13.82 9.06 13.44
CA TYR A 161 13.88 10.49 13.77
C TYR A 161 15.26 11.12 13.53
N ALA A 162 16.32 10.30 13.41
CA ALA A 162 17.69 10.79 13.25
C ALA A 162 17.91 11.58 11.96
N GLU A 163 17.42 11.06 10.84
CA GLU A 163 17.61 11.68 9.52
C GLU A 163 16.82 13.00 9.35
N PRO A 164 15.54 13.10 9.76
CA PRO A 164 14.86 14.39 9.85
C PRO A 164 15.62 15.42 10.70
N LEU A 165 16.22 15.01 11.81
CA LEU A 165 17.04 15.91 12.65
C LEU A 165 18.30 16.38 11.95
N ARG A 166 19.06 15.48 11.31
CA ARG A 166 20.26 15.84 10.52
C ARG A 166 19.93 16.88 9.46
N ARG A 167 18.88 16.64 8.67
CA ARG A 167 18.43 17.58 7.64
C ARG A 167 18.02 18.93 8.21
N ALA A 168 17.33 18.94 9.34
CA ALA A 168 16.97 20.19 10.01
C ALA A 168 18.22 20.92 10.53
N PHE A 169 19.17 20.22 11.16
CA PHE A 169 20.43 20.80 11.61
C PHE A 169 21.24 21.39 10.45
N ASP A 170 21.35 20.69 9.33
CA ASP A 170 22.06 21.20 8.15
C ASP A 170 21.38 22.43 7.56
N LEU A 171 20.05 22.42 7.43
CA LEU A 171 19.27 23.54 6.94
C LEU A 171 19.48 24.80 7.77
N TRP A 172 19.39 24.68 9.10
CA TRP A 172 19.44 25.82 10.01
C TRP A 172 20.86 26.26 10.33
N ARG A 173 21.87 25.40 10.13
CA ARG A 173 23.28 25.78 10.21
C ARG A 173 23.63 26.88 9.21
N ALA A 174 23.05 26.81 8.01
CA ALA A 174 23.27 27.80 6.96
C ALA A 174 22.56 29.14 7.24
N LYS A 175 21.45 29.12 7.99
CA LYS A 175 20.60 30.30 8.23
C LYS A 175 20.94 31.04 9.53
N GLY A 176 21.36 30.35 10.58
CA GLY A 176 21.78 30.93 11.86
C GLY A 176 20.65 31.43 12.78
N SER A 177 19.44 31.64 12.27
CA SER A 177 18.21 31.88 13.04
C SER A 177 17.11 30.87 12.68
N LEU A 178 16.21 30.63 13.63
CA LEU A 178 15.16 29.62 13.57
C LEU A 178 13.83 30.24 14.02
N PRO A 179 12.81 30.33 13.13
CA PRO A 179 11.48 30.78 13.51
C PRO A 179 10.85 29.89 14.59
N GLN A 180 10.00 30.46 15.44
CA GLN A 180 9.38 29.75 16.57
C GLN A 180 8.74 28.40 16.21
N ASP A 181 7.99 28.33 15.10
CA ASP A 181 7.29 27.12 14.67
C ASP A 181 8.27 26.01 14.26
N ASP A 182 9.33 26.38 13.54
CA ASP A 182 10.40 25.46 13.16
C ASP A 182 11.23 25.03 14.38
N ALA A 183 11.45 25.94 15.33
CA ALA A 183 12.12 25.65 16.60
C ALA A 183 11.34 24.63 17.42
N LEU A 184 10.02 24.79 17.50
CA LEU A 184 9.13 23.85 18.16
C LEU A 184 9.07 22.50 17.44
N ALA A 185 9.02 22.48 16.10
CA ALA A 185 9.10 21.26 15.32
C ALA A 185 10.42 20.50 15.57
N LEU A 186 11.54 21.23 15.63
CA LEU A 186 12.85 20.67 15.94
C LEU A 186 12.92 20.08 17.34
N VAL A 187 12.43 20.81 18.36
CA VAL A 187 12.33 20.32 19.75
C VAL A 187 11.50 19.04 19.85
N ARG A 188 10.36 18.96 19.17
CA ARG A 188 9.50 17.75 19.17
C ARG A 188 10.19 16.55 18.53
N THR A 189 10.90 16.78 17.42
CA THR A 189 11.64 15.72 16.73
C THR A 189 12.81 15.25 17.58
N TRP A 190 13.53 16.17 18.23
CA TRP A 190 14.61 15.86 19.17
C TRP A 190 14.10 15.07 20.38
N HIS A 191 13.00 15.51 20.99
CA HIS A 191 12.34 14.78 22.07
C HIS A 191 12.01 13.34 21.65
N SER A 192 11.46 13.17 20.44
CA SER A 192 11.14 11.84 19.91
C SER A 192 12.40 10.99 19.79
N TYR A 193 13.46 11.49 19.15
CA TYR A 193 14.74 10.79 19.01
C TYR A 193 15.35 10.39 20.36
N GLU A 194 15.54 11.35 21.28
CA GLU A 194 16.29 11.13 22.52
C GLU A 194 15.54 10.27 23.53
N SER A 195 14.21 10.40 23.61
CA SER A 195 13.39 9.55 24.47
C SER A 195 13.50 8.07 24.07
N ARG A 196 13.44 7.74 22.76
CA ARG A 196 13.58 6.35 22.29
C ARG A 196 14.96 5.78 22.57
N ARG A 197 16.02 6.57 22.46
CA ARG A 197 17.38 6.11 22.84
C ARG A 197 17.45 5.73 24.32
N SER A 198 16.69 6.42 25.16
CA SER A 198 16.66 6.17 26.59
C SER A 198 15.86 4.91 26.94
N PHE A 199 14.68 4.70 26.34
CA PHE A 199 13.77 3.61 26.74
C PHE A 199 13.70 2.41 25.79
N GLY A 200 14.26 2.51 24.57
CA GLY A 200 14.02 1.54 23.49
C GLY A 200 14.38 0.10 23.87
N ALA A 201 15.49 -0.10 24.59
CA ALA A 201 15.91 -1.42 25.06
C ALA A 201 14.97 -2.04 26.11
N LEU A 202 14.11 -1.24 26.75
CA LEU A 202 13.17 -1.69 27.79
C LEU A 202 11.85 -2.22 27.20
N LEU A 203 11.49 -1.77 25.98
CA LEU A 203 10.17 -2.04 25.40
C LEU A 203 9.86 -3.53 25.21
N PRO A 204 10.77 -4.40 24.74
CA PRO A 204 10.42 -5.80 24.48
C PRO A 204 9.89 -6.53 25.73
N GLU A 205 10.52 -6.32 26.89
CA GLU A 205 10.07 -6.94 28.14
C GLU A 205 8.77 -6.31 28.65
N LEU A 206 8.65 -4.98 28.57
CA LEU A 206 7.43 -4.27 28.98
C LEU A 206 6.22 -4.69 28.15
N PHE A 207 6.38 -4.80 26.83
CA PHE A 207 5.34 -5.27 25.93
C PHE A 207 4.98 -6.72 26.20
N ALA A 208 5.97 -7.60 26.41
CA ALA A 208 5.69 -9.00 26.73
C ALA A 208 4.93 -9.17 28.06
N VAL A 209 5.19 -8.33 29.07
CA VAL A 209 4.42 -8.32 30.32
C VAL A 209 3.01 -7.80 30.09
N GLU A 210 2.86 -6.68 29.38
CA GLU A 210 1.56 -6.06 29.11
C GLU A 210 0.67 -6.96 28.23
N ASP A 211 1.24 -7.59 27.19
CA ASP A 211 0.52 -8.51 26.33
C ASP A 211 0.05 -9.75 27.09
N ARG A 212 0.87 -10.32 28.00
CA ARG A 212 0.44 -11.43 28.89
C ARG A 212 -0.69 -11.03 29.84
N ASN A 213 -0.78 -9.75 30.20
CA ASN A 213 -1.86 -9.24 31.04
C ASN A 213 -3.17 -9.01 30.27
N ARG A 214 -3.11 -8.93 28.93
CA ARG A 214 -4.24 -8.57 28.05
C ARG A 214 -4.73 -9.73 27.19
N TYR A 215 -3.86 -10.68 26.89
CA TYR A 215 -4.12 -11.72 25.90
C TYR A 215 -3.71 -13.10 26.39
N VAL A 216 -4.41 -14.10 25.87
CA VAL A 216 -3.95 -15.50 25.85
C VAL A 216 -3.47 -15.79 24.44
N ALA A 217 -2.20 -16.18 24.33
CA ALA A 217 -1.57 -16.52 23.05
C ALA A 217 -1.08 -17.98 23.05
N GLU A 218 -1.36 -18.68 21.96
CA GLU A 218 -0.88 -20.03 21.67
C GLU A 218 -0.10 -19.99 20.36
N ALA A 219 1.21 -20.22 20.43
CA ALA A 219 2.11 -20.01 19.28
C ALA A 219 2.20 -21.19 18.30
N ASP A 220 1.93 -22.42 18.76
CA ASP A 220 1.94 -23.64 17.94
C ASP A 220 0.64 -24.45 18.15
N LEU A 221 -0.47 -23.88 17.70
CA LEU A 221 -1.74 -24.58 17.67
C LEU A 221 -1.74 -25.58 16.50
N ARG A 222 -1.99 -26.85 16.81
CA ARG A 222 -1.98 -27.95 15.83
C ARG A 222 -3.40 -28.35 15.48
N ILE A 223 -3.82 -28.02 14.25
CA ILE A 223 -5.17 -28.25 13.77
C ILE A 223 -5.16 -29.47 12.83
N PRO A 224 -5.74 -30.62 13.22
CA PRO A 224 -5.81 -31.78 12.36
C PRO A 224 -6.76 -31.52 11.19
N VAL A 225 -6.27 -31.77 9.98
CA VAL A 225 -7.06 -31.76 8.74
C VAL A 225 -6.90 -33.10 8.04
N ARG A 226 -7.63 -33.32 6.93
CA ARG A 226 -7.53 -34.58 6.20
C ARG A 226 -6.10 -34.80 5.69
N GLY A 227 -5.41 -35.78 6.28
CA GLY A 227 -4.08 -36.23 5.88
C GLY A 227 -2.95 -35.23 6.14
N ALA A 228 -3.11 -34.26 7.04
CA ALA A 228 -2.05 -33.38 7.54
C ALA A 228 -2.45 -32.67 8.84
N VAL A 229 -1.50 -31.92 9.40
CA VAL A 229 -1.73 -30.96 10.47
C VAL A 229 -1.44 -29.57 9.92
N ILE A 230 -2.30 -28.62 10.23
CA ILE A 230 -2.10 -27.19 9.97
C ILE A 230 -1.63 -26.56 11.27
N HIS A 231 -0.49 -25.85 11.20
CA HIS A 231 0.02 -25.07 12.30
C HIS A 231 -0.64 -23.70 12.30
N ALA A 232 -0.92 -23.17 13.48
CA ALA A 232 -1.51 -21.85 13.62
C ALA A 232 -1.02 -21.15 14.87
N ARG A 233 -1.06 -19.82 14.84
CA ARG A 233 -0.97 -18.96 16.01
C ARG A 233 -2.36 -18.46 16.36
N LEU A 234 -2.71 -18.54 17.63
CA LEU A 234 -3.96 -18.03 18.17
C LEU A 234 -3.66 -16.95 19.20
N VAL A 235 -4.40 -15.85 19.15
CA VAL A 235 -4.41 -14.83 20.20
C VAL A 235 -5.86 -14.45 20.49
N ARG A 236 -6.25 -14.45 21.77
CA ARG A 236 -7.58 -14.02 22.21
C ARG A 236 -7.49 -13.02 23.36
N PRO A 237 -8.42 -12.05 23.44
CA PRO A 237 -8.46 -11.09 24.54
C PRO A 237 -8.75 -11.77 25.88
N GLY A 238 -8.30 -11.16 26.96
CA GLY A 238 -8.48 -11.63 28.33
C GLY A 238 -7.24 -12.35 28.89
N ARG A 239 -7.27 -12.59 30.20
CA ARG A 239 -6.27 -13.41 30.91
C ARG A 239 -6.68 -14.87 30.88
N ALA A 240 -5.73 -15.78 31.13
CA ALA A 240 -5.99 -17.23 31.12
C ALA A 240 -7.20 -17.65 31.99
N ASN A 241 -7.44 -16.95 33.10
CA ASN A 241 -8.51 -17.24 34.06
C ASN A 241 -9.70 -16.25 34.02
N ASP A 242 -9.68 -15.29 33.09
CA ASP A 242 -10.67 -14.19 33.02
C ASP A 242 -11.03 -13.90 31.56
N ALA A 243 -11.14 -14.99 30.79
CA ALA A 243 -11.42 -14.94 29.38
C ALA A 243 -12.86 -14.46 29.14
N PRO A 244 -13.10 -13.51 28.23
CA PRO A 244 -14.45 -13.23 27.77
C PRO A 244 -15.10 -14.51 27.24
N GLY A 245 -16.44 -14.53 27.25
CA GLY A 245 -17.23 -15.62 26.67
C GLY A 245 -16.89 -15.85 25.18
N ALA A 246 -17.53 -16.82 24.56
CA ALA A 246 -17.31 -17.16 23.15
C ALA A 246 -17.35 -15.91 22.23
N LEU A 247 -16.32 -15.75 21.38
CA LEU A 247 -16.12 -14.59 20.50
C LEU A 247 -16.09 -15.00 19.02
N PRO A 248 -16.41 -14.07 18.10
CA PRO A 248 -16.19 -14.28 16.68
C PRO A 248 -14.69 -14.29 16.37
N THR A 249 -14.32 -15.05 15.34
CA THR A 249 -12.93 -15.27 14.95
C THR A 249 -12.59 -14.58 13.63
N LEU A 250 -11.43 -13.91 13.58
CA LEU A 250 -10.80 -13.48 12.35
C LEU A 250 -9.66 -14.43 12.00
N LEU A 251 -9.79 -15.11 10.86
CA LEU A 251 -8.83 -16.06 10.35
C LEU A 251 -8.03 -15.44 9.20
N ARG A 252 -6.71 -15.46 9.32
CA ARG A 252 -5.80 -15.34 8.18
C ARG A 252 -5.24 -16.72 7.86
N PHE A 253 -5.29 -17.12 6.59
CA PHE A 253 -4.66 -18.35 6.11
C PHE A 253 -3.54 -17.99 5.15
N THR A 254 -2.29 -18.12 5.57
CA THR A 254 -1.13 -17.56 4.89
C THR A 254 0.01 -18.57 4.75
N LEU A 255 0.93 -18.28 3.83
CA LEU A 255 2.20 -18.98 3.70
C LEU A 255 3.34 -18.29 4.47
N ASP A 256 3.13 -17.04 4.89
CA ASP A 256 4.17 -16.17 5.43
C ASP A 256 4.00 -16.00 6.95
N PRO A 257 4.93 -16.49 7.78
CA PRO A 257 4.90 -16.27 9.22
C PRO A 257 4.93 -14.79 9.64
N ALA A 258 5.51 -13.90 8.82
CA ALA A 258 5.56 -12.46 9.10
C ALA A 258 4.18 -11.79 8.96
N GLU A 259 3.26 -12.40 8.22
CA GLU A 259 1.89 -11.91 8.05
C GLU A 259 0.97 -12.33 9.21
N ASP A 260 1.35 -12.11 10.47
CA ASP A 260 0.51 -12.44 11.64
C ASP A 260 -0.45 -11.30 12.03
N ASP A 261 -1.76 -11.53 11.87
CA ASP A 261 -2.81 -10.59 12.28
C ASP A 261 -3.54 -11.03 13.57
N ALA A 262 -3.09 -12.09 14.24
CA ALA A 262 -3.80 -12.68 15.38
C ALA A 262 -3.91 -11.68 16.54
N GLN A 263 -2.81 -11.05 16.93
CA GLN A 263 -2.80 -10.08 18.03
C GLN A 263 -3.57 -8.79 17.68
N ARG A 264 -3.45 -8.29 16.45
CA ARG A 264 -4.22 -7.12 15.98
C ARG A 264 -5.73 -7.38 16.03
N SER A 265 -6.15 -8.59 15.70
CA SER A 265 -7.55 -9.03 15.80
C SER A 265 -8.00 -9.10 17.26
N ALA A 266 -7.18 -9.67 18.14
CA ALA A 266 -7.44 -9.75 19.58
C ALA A 266 -7.57 -8.37 20.24
N ALA A 267 -6.75 -7.40 19.81
CA ALA A 267 -6.83 -6.02 20.27
C ALA A 267 -8.18 -5.37 19.98
N LYS A 268 -8.88 -5.84 18.96
CA LYS A 268 -10.21 -5.37 18.54
C LYS A 268 -11.35 -6.24 19.05
N GLY A 269 -11.08 -7.14 20.00
CA GLY A 269 -12.10 -7.97 20.65
C GLY A 269 -12.55 -9.19 19.83
N TYR A 270 -11.72 -9.67 18.92
CA TYR A 270 -11.92 -10.93 18.20
C TYR A 270 -11.02 -12.03 18.76
N VAL A 271 -11.30 -13.31 18.47
CA VAL A 271 -10.20 -14.29 18.45
C VAL A 271 -9.45 -14.11 17.14
N GLY A 272 -8.15 -13.88 17.22
CA GLY A 272 -7.28 -13.85 16.05
C GLY A 272 -6.63 -15.20 15.83
N VAL A 273 -6.74 -15.73 14.62
CA VAL A 273 -6.06 -16.96 14.21
C VAL A 273 -5.29 -16.70 12.93
N THR A 274 -3.98 -16.94 12.95
CA THR A 274 -3.14 -17.00 11.75
C THR A 274 -2.75 -18.46 11.54
N ALA A 275 -3.34 -19.09 10.53
CA ALA A 275 -3.06 -20.48 10.17
C ALA A 275 -2.14 -20.54 8.95
N TYR A 276 -1.18 -21.45 8.98
CA TYR A 276 -0.15 -21.58 7.96
C TYR A 276 -0.50 -22.66 6.95
N VAL A 277 -0.21 -22.42 5.67
CA VAL A 277 -0.48 -23.40 4.60
C VAL A 277 0.14 -24.76 4.91
N ARG A 278 -0.45 -25.83 4.39
CA ARG A 278 0.08 -27.18 4.51
C ARG A 278 1.54 -27.23 4.06
N GLY A 279 2.39 -27.84 4.88
CA GLY A 279 3.83 -27.93 4.65
C GLY A 279 4.62 -26.78 5.29
N ARG A 280 3.97 -25.68 5.68
CA ARG A 280 4.63 -24.66 6.50
C ARG A 280 4.66 -25.12 7.95
N THR A 281 5.76 -25.74 8.34
CA THR A 281 5.99 -26.28 9.67
C THR A 281 7.01 -25.42 10.43
N PRO A 282 6.94 -25.35 11.78
CA PRO A 282 7.89 -24.55 12.57
C PRO A 282 9.38 -24.93 12.38
N ASP A 283 9.67 -26.17 11.95
CA ASP A 283 11.01 -26.67 11.66
C ASP A 283 11.48 -26.40 10.21
N GLY A 284 10.63 -25.81 9.37
CA GLY A 284 10.92 -25.49 7.98
C GLY A 284 11.12 -26.71 7.07
N GLN A 285 10.77 -27.93 7.50
CA GLN A 285 11.05 -29.15 6.73
C GLN A 285 9.92 -29.60 5.79
N GLY A 286 8.73 -29.00 5.90
CA GLY A 286 7.60 -29.36 5.06
C GLY A 286 7.64 -28.70 3.67
N ALA A 287 7.10 -29.41 2.68
CA ALA A 287 7.01 -28.89 1.32
C ALA A 287 5.73 -28.07 1.10
N VAL A 288 5.87 -26.79 0.83
CA VAL A 288 4.75 -25.90 0.51
C VAL A 288 4.38 -26.03 -0.97
N TRP A 289 3.09 -26.28 -1.23
CA TRP A 289 2.53 -26.36 -2.59
C TRP A 289 1.42 -25.32 -2.76
N PRO A 290 1.77 -24.10 -3.17
CA PRO A 290 0.83 -22.99 -3.23
C PRO A 290 -0.41 -23.32 -4.06
N PHE A 291 -1.57 -22.83 -3.62
CA PHE A 291 -2.90 -22.99 -4.25
C PHE A 291 -3.51 -24.40 -4.17
N VAL A 292 -2.71 -25.46 -4.01
CA VAL A 292 -3.16 -26.84 -4.28
C VAL A 292 -4.22 -27.36 -3.31
N ARG A 293 -4.06 -27.09 -2.00
CA ARG A 293 -4.94 -27.62 -0.94
C ARG A 293 -5.58 -26.53 -0.08
N ASP A 294 -5.20 -25.27 -0.27
CA ASP A 294 -5.53 -24.17 0.64
C ASP A 294 -7.01 -24.00 0.88
N GLY A 295 -7.84 -24.09 -0.17
CA GLY A 295 -9.28 -23.96 0.00
C GLY A 295 -9.91 -25.10 0.83
N GLU A 296 -9.36 -26.31 0.76
CA GLU A 296 -9.82 -27.44 1.60
C GLU A 296 -9.30 -27.31 3.02
N ASP A 297 -8.03 -26.98 3.19
CA ASP A 297 -7.39 -26.88 4.49
C ASP A 297 -7.93 -25.67 5.27
N ALA A 298 -8.11 -24.50 4.64
CA ALA A 298 -8.73 -23.33 5.25
C ALA A 298 -10.19 -23.59 5.65
N ALA A 299 -10.98 -24.30 4.82
CA ALA A 299 -12.34 -24.68 5.20
C ALA A 299 -12.36 -25.62 6.41
N ALA A 300 -11.45 -26.59 6.48
CA ALA A 300 -11.31 -27.48 7.64
C ALA A 300 -10.87 -26.74 8.91
N VAL A 301 -9.99 -25.75 8.78
CA VAL A 301 -9.59 -24.87 9.88
C VAL A 301 -10.79 -24.04 10.37
N ILE A 302 -11.60 -23.48 9.46
CA ILE A 302 -12.83 -22.75 9.82
C ILE A 302 -13.78 -23.66 10.62
N ASP A 303 -14.03 -24.88 10.15
CA ASP A 303 -14.90 -25.84 10.85
C ASP A 303 -14.32 -26.27 12.20
N TRP A 304 -12.99 -26.35 12.32
CA TRP A 304 -12.33 -26.64 13.58
C TRP A 304 -12.47 -25.49 14.58
N ILE A 305 -12.24 -24.24 14.14
CA ILE A 305 -12.40 -23.02 14.94
C ILE A 305 -13.80 -22.95 15.52
N ALA A 306 -14.82 -23.17 14.69
CA ALA A 306 -16.23 -23.06 15.09
C ALA A 306 -16.67 -24.07 16.17
N ARG A 307 -15.87 -25.11 16.43
CA ARG A 307 -16.14 -26.12 17.49
C ARG A 307 -15.41 -25.85 18.80
N GLN A 308 -14.57 -24.82 18.86
CA GLN A 308 -13.81 -24.51 20.06
C GLN A 308 -14.68 -23.78 21.08
N ALA A 309 -14.46 -24.04 22.38
CA ALA A 309 -15.25 -23.45 23.46
C ALA A 309 -15.16 -21.92 23.53
N TRP A 310 -14.09 -21.33 22.99
CA TRP A 310 -13.87 -19.89 22.91
C TRP A 310 -14.48 -19.26 21.65
N SER A 311 -15.01 -20.04 20.71
CA SER A 311 -15.59 -19.55 19.46
C SER A 311 -17.12 -19.45 19.57
N ASP A 312 -17.69 -18.35 19.08
CA ASP A 312 -19.15 -18.19 18.95
C ASP A 312 -19.72 -18.83 17.67
N GLY A 313 -18.89 -19.57 16.93
CA GLY A 313 -19.24 -20.24 15.69
C GLY A 313 -19.21 -19.34 14.44
N ARG A 314 -18.90 -18.04 14.58
CA ARG A 314 -18.75 -17.12 13.44
C ARG A 314 -17.28 -16.88 13.14
N VAL A 315 -16.89 -17.14 11.90
CA VAL A 315 -15.53 -16.92 11.39
C VAL A 315 -15.59 -15.99 10.19
N CYS A 316 -14.73 -14.98 10.14
CA CYS A 316 -14.48 -14.20 8.94
C CYS A 316 -13.02 -14.39 8.52
N MET A 317 -12.77 -14.40 7.21
CA MET A 317 -11.39 -14.43 6.71
C MET A 317 -10.90 -13.03 6.33
N ILE A 318 -9.67 -12.75 6.72
CA ILE A 318 -8.94 -11.53 6.33
C ILE A 318 -7.62 -11.92 5.68
N GLY A 319 -7.12 -11.04 4.83
CA GLY A 319 -5.79 -11.22 4.27
C GLY A 319 -5.53 -10.34 3.07
N ASP A 320 -4.28 -10.35 2.65
CA ASP A 320 -3.79 -9.63 1.49
C ASP A 320 -3.04 -10.57 0.55
N GLY A 321 -2.97 -10.24 -0.74
CA GLY A 321 -2.25 -11.06 -1.74
C GLY A 321 -2.69 -12.53 -1.72
N TYR A 322 -1.76 -13.41 -1.33
CA TYR A 322 -2.00 -14.85 -1.21
C TYR A 322 -3.06 -15.21 -0.16
N SER A 323 -3.03 -14.53 1.00
CA SER A 323 -4.04 -14.73 2.06
C SER A 323 -5.43 -14.29 1.58
N GLY A 324 -5.48 -13.27 0.72
CA GLY A 324 -6.70 -12.87 0.01
C GLY A 324 -7.23 -13.94 -0.95
N TYR A 325 -6.35 -14.60 -1.71
CA TYR A 325 -6.70 -15.79 -2.50
C TYR A 325 -7.28 -16.90 -1.63
N ALA A 326 -6.62 -17.21 -0.52
CA ALA A 326 -7.01 -18.31 0.36
C ALA A 326 -8.44 -18.12 0.91
N ALA A 327 -8.84 -16.87 1.17
CA ALA A 327 -10.20 -16.53 1.56
C ALA A 327 -11.24 -16.89 0.47
N TRP A 328 -10.98 -16.56 -0.79
CA TRP A 328 -11.84 -16.95 -1.92
C TRP A 328 -11.84 -18.48 -2.15
N ALA A 329 -10.68 -19.12 -1.99
CA ALA A 329 -10.53 -20.57 -2.10
C ALA A 329 -11.31 -21.34 -1.02
N ALA A 330 -11.40 -20.79 0.20
CA ALA A 330 -12.25 -21.30 1.26
C ALA A 330 -13.75 -21.02 0.98
N ALA A 331 -14.09 -19.80 0.53
CA ALA A 331 -15.47 -19.39 0.27
C ALA A 331 -16.18 -20.30 -0.76
N ARG A 332 -15.49 -20.76 -1.82
CA ARG A 332 -16.07 -21.72 -2.79
C ARG A 332 -16.42 -23.09 -2.18
N ARG A 333 -15.92 -23.41 -0.98
CA ARG A 333 -16.30 -24.63 -0.23
C ARG A 333 -17.50 -24.41 0.68
N ARG A 334 -17.89 -23.15 0.93
CA ARG A 334 -19.04 -22.74 1.76
C ARG A 334 -19.06 -23.38 3.17
N PRO A 335 -17.96 -23.30 3.94
CA PRO A 335 -18.00 -23.73 5.34
C PRO A 335 -19.04 -22.92 6.10
N ALA A 336 -19.92 -23.59 6.86
CA ALA A 336 -21.11 -22.96 7.44
C ALA A 336 -20.78 -21.83 8.44
N ALA A 337 -19.61 -21.91 9.08
CA ALA A 337 -19.13 -20.92 10.02
C ALA A 337 -18.57 -19.65 9.36
N LEU A 338 -18.22 -19.68 8.06
CA LEU A 338 -17.70 -18.51 7.36
C LEU A 338 -18.82 -17.49 7.11
N LYS A 339 -18.66 -16.27 7.66
CA LYS A 339 -19.67 -15.21 7.61
C LYS A 339 -19.31 -14.06 6.69
N ALA A 340 -18.03 -13.81 6.43
CA ALA A 340 -17.58 -12.83 5.45
C ALA A 340 -16.11 -13.06 5.07
N ILE A 341 -15.70 -12.48 3.94
CA ILE A 341 -14.28 -12.35 3.56
C ILE A 341 -13.94 -10.89 3.30
N ALA A 342 -12.78 -10.43 3.77
CA ALA A 342 -12.30 -9.07 3.57
C ALA A 342 -10.83 -9.06 3.13
N THR A 343 -10.60 -8.80 1.84
CA THR A 343 -9.32 -9.08 1.16
C THR A 343 -8.68 -7.83 0.58
N ILE A 344 -7.37 -7.65 0.74
CA ILE A 344 -6.62 -6.56 0.08
C ILE A 344 -5.79 -7.14 -1.08
N ALA A 345 -5.99 -6.65 -2.30
CA ALA A 345 -5.28 -7.12 -3.50
C ALA A 345 -5.14 -8.66 -3.59
N PRO A 346 -6.25 -9.44 -3.47
CA PRO A 346 -6.19 -10.89 -3.52
C PRO A 346 -5.58 -11.38 -4.84
N MET A 347 -4.65 -12.32 -4.78
CA MET A 347 -4.08 -12.98 -5.98
C MET A 347 -5.13 -13.85 -6.68
N ALA A 348 -5.07 -13.94 -8.00
CA ALA A 348 -5.91 -14.84 -8.80
C ALA A 348 -5.04 -15.76 -9.67
N PRO A 349 -4.83 -17.03 -9.26
CA PRO A 349 -3.95 -17.97 -9.97
C PRO A 349 -4.27 -18.11 -11.47
N GLY A 350 -3.27 -17.85 -12.31
CA GLY A 350 -3.34 -17.85 -13.77
C GLY A 350 -4.02 -16.63 -14.39
N ILE A 351 -4.44 -15.64 -13.59
CA ILE A 351 -4.97 -14.34 -14.05
C ILE A 351 -3.90 -13.26 -13.92
N ASP A 352 -3.37 -13.07 -12.71
CA ASP A 352 -2.35 -12.05 -12.39
C ASP A 352 -1.04 -12.63 -11.82
N PHE A 353 -1.09 -13.86 -11.29
CA PHE A 353 0.07 -14.60 -10.81
C PHE A 353 -0.01 -16.08 -11.25
N PRO A 354 1.08 -16.72 -11.67
CA PRO A 354 2.45 -16.21 -11.84
C PRO A 354 2.66 -15.46 -13.18
N MET A 355 1.59 -15.27 -13.93
CA MET A 355 1.56 -14.57 -15.20
C MET A 355 0.42 -13.55 -15.22
N ALA A 356 0.63 -12.43 -15.91
CA ALA A 356 -0.39 -11.43 -16.20
C ALA A 356 -0.39 -11.17 -17.72
N GLY A 357 -1.57 -11.00 -18.33
CA GLY A 357 -1.70 -10.91 -19.79
C GLY A 357 -1.13 -12.12 -20.54
N GLN A 358 -1.07 -13.29 -19.87
CA GLN A 358 -0.48 -14.55 -20.35
C GLN A 358 1.02 -14.45 -20.68
N ILE A 359 1.73 -13.59 -19.95
CA ILE A 359 3.18 -13.45 -19.96
C ILE A 359 3.70 -13.78 -18.56
N PHE A 360 4.55 -14.80 -18.44
CA PHE A 360 5.20 -15.12 -17.17
C PHE A 360 6.18 -14.01 -16.75
N ARG A 361 6.17 -13.69 -15.46
CA ARG A 361 7.06 -12.69 -14.85
C ARG A 361 8.13 -13.40 -14.04
N ASN A 362 9.37 -12.92 -14.09
CA ASN A 362 10.47 -13.48 -13.30
C ASN A 362 10.22 -13.32 -11.79
N ALA A 363 9.41 -12.34 -11.40
CA ALA A 363 8.91 -12.18 -10.03
C ALA A 363 8.26 -13.45 -9.45
N MET A 364 7.72 -14.37 -10.27
CA MET A 364 7.23 -15.66 -9.78
C MET A 364 8.34 -16.55 -9.20
N VAL A 365 9.56 -16.43 -9.72
CA VAL A 365 10.73 -17.20 -9.28
C VAL A 365 11.19 -16.67 -7.93
N ARG A 366 11.33 -15.34 -7.83
CA ARG A 366 11.57 -14.64 -6.57
C ARG A 366 10.55 -15.02 -5.51
N TRP A 367 9.28 -14.89 -5.86
CA TRP A 367 8.19 -15.19 -4.95
C TRP A 367 8.22 -16.65 -4.49
N ALA A 368 8.43 -17.62 -5.39
CA ALA A 368 8.49 -19.02 -5.00
C ALA A 368 9.65 -19.30 -4.02
N GLU A 369 10.84 -18.74 -4.27
CA GLU A 369 12.00 -18.92 -3.40
C GLU A 369 11.78 -18.27 -2.03
N GLU A 370 11.31 -17.02 -1.99
CA GLU A 370 11.10 -16.24 -0.76
C GLU A 370 9.94 -16.80 0.08
N HIS A 371 8.87 -17.27 -0.55
CA HIS A 371 7.59 -17.54 0.14
C HIS A 371 7.18 -19.01 0.18
N ALA A 372 7.54 -19.82 -0.82
CA ALA A 372 7.24 -21.26 -0.78
C ALA A 372 8.40 -22.04 -0.14
N ASP A 373 9.64 -21.72 -0.53
CA ASP A 373 10.84 -22.43 -0.07
C ASP A 373 11.45 -21.80 1.20
N ASP A 374 11.02 -20.58 1.59
CA ASP A 374 11.54 -19.85 2.78
C ASP A 374 13.04 -19.52 2.69
N GLU A 375 13.56 -19.35 1.47
CA GLU A 375 14.97 -19.14 1.19
C GLU A 375 15.20 -17.73 0.57
N PRO A 376 14.97 -16.63 1.30
CA PRO A 376 15.18 -15.30 0.72
C PRO A 376 16.63 -15.12 0.26
N LEU A 377 16.80 -14.41 -0.86
CA LEU A 377 18.12 -14.18 -1.44
C LEU A 377 19.02 -13.50 -0.40
N ARG A 378 20.16 -14.11 -0.07
CA ARG A 378 21.18 -13.48 0.78
C ARG A 378 21.88 -12.37 -0.01
N SER A 379 21.38 -11.13 0.11
CA SER A 379 22.14 -9.96 -0.32
C SER A 379 23.24 -9.68 0.72
N GLY A 380 24.36 -9.07 0.29
CA GLY A 380 25.34 -8.55 1.26
C GLY A 380 24.66 -7.55 2.19
N VAL A 381 25.19 -7.35 3.40
CA VAL A 381 24.57 -6.53 4.47
C VAL A 381 24.14 -5.12 4.00
N ASP A 382 24.77 -4.59 2.94
CA ASP A 382 24.49 -3.26 2.37
C ASP A 382 23.77 -3.27 1.00
N ALA A 383 23.42 -4.43 0.45
CA ALA A 383 22.84 -4.52 -0.90
C ALA A 383 21.31 -4.60 -0.86
N ASP A 384 20.66 -3.62 -1.52
CA ASP A 384 19.22 -3.60 -1.77
C ASP A 384 18.76 -4.88 -2.50
N PRO A 385 17.83 -5.67 -1.91
CA PRO A 385 17.33 -6.91 -2.51
C PRO A 385 16.73 -6.71 -3.92
N ASP A 386 16.06 -5.58 -4.17
CA ASP A 386 15.45 -5.32 -5.48
C ASP A 386 16.53 -5.12 -6.55
N THR A 387 17.59 -4.38 -6.23
CA THR A 387 18.77 -4.25 -7.08
C THR A 387 19.43 -5.61 -7.36
N ALA A 388 19.51 -6.50 -6.36
CA ALA A 388 20.07 -7.83 -6.55
C ALA A 388 19.23 -8.67 -7.55
N TRP A 389 17.90 -8.63 -7.42
CA TRP A 389 16.99 -9.29 -8.36
C TRP A 389 17.06 -8.71 -9.77
N GLN A 390 17.15 -7.39 -9.92
CA GLN A 390 17.32 -6.73 -11.23
C GLN A 390 18.60 -7.18 -11.94
N VAL A 391 19.69 -7.43 -11.20
CA VAL A 391 20.94 -7.99 -11.76
C VAL A 391 20.73 -9.42 -12.26
N LEU A 392 19.96 -10.25 -11.53
CA LEU A 392 19.62 -11.60 -11.95
C LEU A 392 18.74 -11.60 -13.21
N ASP A 393 17.75 -10.71 -13.26
CA ASP A 393 16.90 -10.50 -14.44
C ASP A 393 17.71 -10.08 -15.67
N ALA A 394 18.62 -9.12 -15.52
CA ALA A 394 19.51 -8.70 -16.59
C ALA A 394 20.43 -9.85 -17.07
N ARG A 395 20.90 -10.71 -16.15
CA ARG A 395 21.69 -11.90 -16.48
C ARG A 395 20.88 -12.91 -17.28
N TRP A 396 19.65 -13.22 -16.86
CA TRP A 396 18.74 -14.07 -17.61
C TRP A 396 18.50 -13.53 -19.02
N TYR A 397 18.17 -12.24 -19.11
CA TYR A 397 17.83 -11.56 -20.35
C TYR A 397 18.97 -11.58 -21.40
N ARG A 398 20.23 -11.42 -20.95
CA ARG A 398 21.42 -11.52 -21.81
C ARG A 398 21.85 -12.96 -22.10
N GLY A 399 21.39 -13.93 -21.33
CA GLY A 399 21.83 -15.33 -21.43
C GLY A 399 21.39 -16.05 -22.71
N HIS A 400 20.43 -15.49 -23.46
CA HIS A 400 19.89 -16.05 -24.71
C HIS A 400 19.25 -17.45 -24.57
N ARG A 401 18.95 -17.87 -23.34
CA ARG A 401 18.38 -19.17 -23.03
C ARG A 401 16.85 -19.16 -23.21
N PRO A 402 16.23 -20.33 -23.46
CA PRO A 402 14.77 -20.46 -23.41
C PRO A 402 14.25 -20.12 -22.00
N TYR A 403 13.01 -19.66 -21.90
CA TYR A 403 12.41 -19.31 -20.61
C TYR A 403 12.28 -20.52 -19.67
N TRP A 404 12.26 -21.75 -20.22
CA TRP A 404 12.38 -22.99 -19.45
C TRP A 404 13.57 -23.06 -18.48
N ASP A 405 14.61 -22.26 -18.72
CA ASP A 405 15.80 -22.19 -17.89
C ASP A 405 15.79 -21.05 -16.85
N VAL A 406 14.68 -20.31 -16.70
CA VAL A 406 14.63 -19.13 -15.84
C VAL A 406 14.98 -19.44 -14.39
N ASP A 407 14.48 -20.54 -13.82
CA ASP A 407 14.81 -21.00 -12.47
C ASP A 407 16.30 -21.29 -12.31
N ARG A 408 16.87 -22.04 -13.26
CA ARG A 408 18.30 -22.38 -13.28
C ARG A 408 19.19 -21.14 -13.38
N VAL A 409 18.77 -20.12 -14.11
CA VAL A 409 19.58 -18.90 -14.27
C VAL A 409 19.48 -17.99 -13.05
N LEU A 410 18.27 -17.81 -12.50
CA LEU A 410 18.04 -16.91 -11.38
C LEU A 410 18.48 -17.54 -10.04
N LEU A 411 18.20 -18.83 -9.82
CA LEU A 411 18.45 -19.54 -8.55
C LEU A 411 19.68 -20.44 -8.58
N GLY A 412 20.23 -20.76 -9.76
CA GLY A 412 21.29 -21.76 -9.91
C GLY A 412 20.82 -23.22 -9.76
N LYS A 413 19.55 -23.45 -9.40
CA LYS A 413 18.90 -24.76 -9.23
C LYS A 413 17.62 -24.86 -10.06
N ARG A 414 17.11 -26.09 -10.25
CA ARG A 414 15.80 -26.31 -10.86
C ARG A 414 14.74 -26.41 -9.76
N SER A 415 13.68 -25.64 -9.87
CA SER A 415 12.55 -25.70 -8.94
C SER A 415 11.42 -26.52 -9.53
N ARG A 416 10.95 -27.53 -8.79
CA ARG A 416 9.82 -28.36 -9.21
C ARG A 416 8.54 -27.53 -9.31
N LEU A 417 8.35 -26.56 -8.41
CA LEU A 417 7.19 -25.68 -8.39
C LEU A 417 7.16 -24.79 -9.64
N ILE A 418 8.24 -24.06 -9.91
CA ILE A 418 8.35 -23.17 -11.08
C ILE A 418 8.13 -23.95 -12.38
N ARG A 419 8.77 -25.12 -12.51
CA ARG A 419 8.60 -25.96 -13.71
C ARG A 419 7.18 -26.47 -13.88
N THR A 420 6.46 -26.73 -12.78
CA THR A 420 5.04 -27.09 -12.85
C THR A 420 4.22 -25.91 -13.36
N TRP A 421 4.49 -24.67 -12.92
CA TRP A 421 3.78 -23.50 -13.46
C TRP A 421 4.08 -23.27 -14.94
N LEU A 422 5.34 -23.44 -15.38
CA LEU A 422 5.74 -23.28 -16.77
C LEU A 422 5.06 -24.28 -17.73
N THR A 423 4.57 -25.43 -17.27
CA THR A 423 3.77 -26.34 -18.12
C THR A 423 2.35 -25.83 -18.41
N HIS A 424 1.94 -24.71 -17.80
CA HIS A 424 0.60 -24.13 -17.92
C HIS A 424 0.63 -22.66 -18.40
N PRO A 425 1.08 -22.38 -19.65
CA PRO A 425 1.20 -21.02 -20.20
C PRO A 425 -0.14 -20.36 -20.58
N SER A 426 -1.24 -21.12 -20.62
CA SER A 426 -2.61 -20.61 -20.79
C SER A 426 -3.33 -20.62 -19.45
N HIS A 427 -4.43 -19.88 -19.29
CA HIS A 427 -5.34 -20.06 -18.16
C HIS A 427 -6.15 -21.36 -18.30
N ASP A 428 -5.47 -22.50 -18.31
CA ASP A 428 -6.04 -23.83 -18.57
C ASP A 428 -6.71 -24.44 -17.32
N ARG A 429 -7.06 -25.73 -17.40
CA ARG A 429 -7.71 -26.45 -16.29
C ARG A 429 -6.86 -26.50 -15.02
N TYR A 430 -5.54 -26.39 -15.12
CA TYR A 430 -4.68 -26.39 -13.94
C TYR A 430 -4.90 -25.12 -13.11
N TRP A 431 -4.98 -23.94 -13.73
CA TRP A 431 -5.23 -22.69 -13.01
C TRP A 431 -6.70 -22.56 -12.59
N GLN A 432 -7.63 -22.91 -13.49
CA GLN A 432 -9.07 -22.79 -13.23
C GLN A 432 -9.52 -23.61 -12.01
N LYS A 433 -8.89 -24.75 -11.73
CA LYS A 433 -9.28 -25.59 -10.58
C LYS A 433 -9.00 -24.95 -9.22
N PHE A 434 -8.17 -23.90 -9.14
CA PHE A 434 -7.86 -23.18 -7.91
C PHE A 434 -8.85 -22.04 -7.63
N LEU A 435 -9.43 -21.47 -8.69
CA LEU A 435 -10.43 -20.42 -8.59
C LEU A 435 -11.85 -21.00 -8.41
N PRO A 436 -12.82 -20.22 -7.89
CA PRO A 436 -14.22 -20.62 -7.95
C PRO A 436 -14.69 -20.77 -9.41
N SER A 437 -15.43 -21.84 -9.70
CA SER A 437 -16.17 -21.98 -10.95
C SER A 437 -17.40 -21.05 -10.99
N ALA A 438 -18.00 -20.88 -12.16
CA ALA A 438 -19.25 -20.12 -12.33
C ALA A 438 -20.35 -20.54 -11.33
N GLU A 439 -20.56 -21.85 -11.15
CA GLU A 439 -21.53 -22.38 -10.19
C GLU A 439 -21.14 -22.07 -8.74
N GLN A 440 -19.85 -22.15 -8.42
CA GLN A 440 -19.38 -21.80 -7.07
C GLN A 440 -19.53 -20.31 -6.79
N PHE A 441 -19.20 -19.43 -7.73
CA PHE A 441 -19.45 -17.99 -7.59
C PHE A 441 -20.93 -17.70 -7.35
N ALA A 442 -21.84 -18.34 -8.08
CA ALA A 442 -23.29 -18.18 -7.88
C ALA A 442 -23.75 -18.55 -6.45
N ARG A 443 -23.05 -19.50 -5.81
CA ARG A 443 -23.38 -20.03 -4.48
C ARG A 443 -22.64 -19.33 -3.33
N ILE A 444 -21.66 -18.47 -3.59
CA ILE A 444 -21.05 -17.63 -2.54
C ILE A 444 -22.06 -16.55 -2.15
N ASP A 445 -22.63 -16.69 -0.95
CA ASP A 445 -23.76 -15.92 -0.42
C ASP A 445 -23.42 -15.15 0.86
N ILE A 446 -22.14 -14.96 1.15
CA ILE A 446 -21.62 -14.15 2.26
C ILE A 446 -21.20 -12.75 1.77
N PRO A 447 -21.21 -11.73 2.65
CA PRO A 447 -20.60 -10.43 2.39
C PRO A 447 -19.11 -10.53 2.01
N VAL A 448 -18.71 -9.73 1.03
CA VAL A 448 -17.33 -9.64 0.51
C VAL A 448 -16.90 -8.18 0.49
N LEU A 449 -15.74 -7.89 1.08
CA LEU A 449 -15.03 -6.62 0.88
C LEU A 449 -13.70 -6.89 0.18
N SER A 450 -13.42 -6.18 -0.91
CA SER A 450 -12.14 -6.24 -1.60
C SER A 450 -11.54 -4.85 -1.80
N PHE A 451 -10.22 -4.74 -1.64
CA PHE A 451 -9.46 -3.53 -1.93
C PHE A 451 -8.54 -3.76 -3.13
N ALA A 452 -8.40 -2.75 -4.00
CA ALA A 452 -7.54 -2.79 -5.17
C ALA A 452 -6.82 -1.44 -5.39
N GLY A 453 -5.65 -1.50 -6.03
CA GLY A 453 -4.79 -0.35 -6.28
C GLY A 453 -4.50 -0.15 -7.77
N TYR A 454 -4.58 1.09 -8.26
CA TYR A 454 -4.38 1.46 -9.67
C TYR A 454 -2.99 1.09 -10.23
N TYR A 455 -2.01 0.90 -9.36
CA TYR A 455 -0.59 0.72 -9.73
C TYR A 455 -0.11 -0.70 -9.42
N GLY A 456 -0.78 -1.69 -10.03
CA GLY A 456 -0.32 -3.08 -10.04
C GLY A 456 -0.92 -3.99 -8.96
N ALA A 457 -1.97 -3.55 -8.27
CA ALA A 457 -2.63 -4.28 -7.18
C ALA A 457 -4.15 -4.46 -7.39
N ASP A 458 -4.59 -4.57 -8.64
CA ASP A 458 -6.01 -4.53 -9.02
C ASP A 458 -6.54 -5.81 -9.67
N ALA A 459 -5.77 -6.46 -10.56
CA ALA A 459 -6.26 -7.51 -11.43
C ALA A 459 -7.03 -8.65 -10.72
N GLY A 460 -6.49 -9.24 -9.64
CA GLY A 460 -7.17 -10.31 -8.92
C GLY A 460 -8.44 -9.85 -8.19
N ALA A 461 -8.42 -8.69 -7.53
CA ALA A 461 -9.61 -8.09 -6.92
C ALA A 461 -10.70 -7.79 -7.97
N LEU A 462 -10.32 -7.22 -9.11
CA LEU A 462 -11.23 -6.97 -10.23
C LEU A 462 -11.83 -8.27 -10.75
N TYR A 463 -11.00 -9.30 -10.96
CA TYR A 463 -11.46 -10.62 -11.41
C TYR A 463 -12.51 -11.22 -10.47
N PHE A 464 -12.22 -11.30 -9.17
CA PHE A 464 -13.15 -11.90 -8.22
C PHE A 464 -14.45 -11.09 -8.10
N HIS A 465 -14.37 -9.77 -8.03
CA HIS A 465 -15.56 -8.91 -7.95
C HIS A 465 -16.44 -9.05 -9.20
N GLN A 466 -15.84 -9.00 -10.39
CA GLN A 466 -16.56 -9.11 -11.66
C GLN A 466 -17.20 -10.49 -11.83
N GLU A 467 -16.47 -11.58 -11.59
CA GLU A 467 -17.01 -12.93 -11.76
C GLU A 467 -18.07 -13.28 -10.70
N HIS A 468 -17.91 -12.80 -9.45
CA HIS A 468 -18.95 -12.96 -8.43
C HIS A 468 -20.23 -12.24 -8.84
N ARG A 469 -20.15 -10.98 -9.29
CA ARG A 469 -21.31 -10.22 -9.79
C ARG A 469 -21.92 -10.81 -11.05
N ARG A 470 -21.10 -11.32 -11.96
CA ARG A 470 -21.55 -11.94 -13.21
C ARG A 470 -22.41 -13.17 -12.95
N HIS A 471 -22.02 -13.99 -11.96
CA HIS A 471 -22.72 -15.23 -11.64
C HIS A 471 -23.73 -15.09 -10.50
N ARG A 472 -23.69 -13.97 -9.76
CA ARG A 472 -24.64 -13.59 -8.71
C ARG A 472 -24.85 -12.06 -8.72
N PRO A 473 -25.72 -11.51 -9.59
CA PRO A 473 -25.91 -10.05 -9.71
C PRO A 473 -26.30 -9.33 -8.39
N GLN A 474 -26.95 -10.04 -7.49
CA GLN A 474 -27.39 -9.63 -6.16
C GLN A 474 -26.34 -9.87 -5.06
N ALA A 475 -25.12 -10.30 -5.40
CA ALA A 475 -24.06 -10.51 -4.43
C ALA A 475 -23.78 -9.25 -3.61
N ASP A 476 -23.61 -9.43 -2.30
CA ASP A 476 -23.10 -8.40 -1.40
C ASP A 476 -21.57 -8.36 -1.50
N THR A 477 -21.09 -7.78 -2.60
CA THR A 477 -19.67 -7.58 -2.85
C THR A 477 -19.37 -6.10 -3.01
N THR A 478 -18.50 -5.60 -2.14
CA THR A 478 -18.02 -4.24 -2.10
C THR A 478 -16.56 -4.20 -2.54
N LEU A 479 -16.24 -3.33 -3.49
CA LEU A 479 -14.90 -3.06 -3.99
C LEU A 479 -14.50 -1.62 -3.64
N LEU A 480 -13.32 -1.45 -3.07
CA LEU A 480 -12.68 -0.15 -2.85
C LEU A 480 -11.41 -0.04 -3.71
N LEU A 481 -11.30 1.05 -4.45
CA LEU A 481 -10.25 1.34 -5.41
C LEU A 481 -9.54 2.64 -5.06
N GLY A 482 -8.21 2.63 -5.05
CA GLY A 482 -7.45 3.86 -4.81
C GLY A 482 -6.06 3.86 -5.45
N PRO A 483 -5.35 4.99 -5.35
CA PRO A 483 -4.03 5.19 -5.94
C PRO A 483 -2.94 4.52 -5.10
N TYR A 484 -3.00 3.19 -5.05
CA TYR A 484 -2.06 2.36 -4.32
C TYR A 484 -1.31 1.42 -5.28
N ASP A 485 -0.07 1.09 -4.93
CA ASP A 485 0.67 -0.03 -5.50
C ASP A 485 0.65 -1.26 -4.59
N ALA A 486 1.32 -2.34 -5.01
CA ALA A 486 1.35 -3.60 -4.27
C ALA A 486 1.94 -3.49 -2.85
N ALA A 487 2.77 -2.48 -2.57
CA ALA A 487 3.36 -2.27 -1.25
C ALA A 487 2.49 -1.35 -0.39
N SER A 488 2.17 -0.16 -0.89
CA SER A 488 1.43 0.87 -0.17
C SER A 488 -0.01 0.44 0.16
N ILE A 489 -0.65 -0.42 -0.66
CA ILE A 489 -2.02 -0.88 -0.40
C ILE A 489 -2.16 -1.71 0.88
N ARG A 490 -1.08 -2.29 1.40
CA ARG A 490 -1.13 -3.06 2.67
C ARG A 490 -1.48 -2.16 3.87
N HIS A 491 -1.25 -0.85 3.75
CA HIS A 491 -1.57 0.14 4.79
C HIS A 491 -2.56 1.21 4.29
N GLY A 492 -2.32 1.77 3.09
CA GLY A 492 -3.10 2.82 2.44
C GLY A 492 -2.87 4.25 2.94
N THR A 493 -1.98 4.44 3.92
CA THR A 493 -1.72 5.74 4.57
C THR A 493 -0.49 6.49 4.03
N ALA A 494 0.16 5.95 2.99
CA ALA A 494 1.33 6.59 2.39
C ALA A 494 1.01 8.01 1.92
N ALA A 495 1.88 8.97 2.23
CA ALA A 495 1.70 10.35 1.77
C ALA A 495 2.15 10.55 0.31
N THR A 496 3.08 9.71 -0.13
CA THR A 496 3.64 9.72 -1.47
C THR A 496 3.68 8.32 -2.04
N LEU A 497 3.61 8.22 -3.36
CA LEU A 497 3.72 7.00 -4.13
C LEU A 497 4.65 7.25 -5.31
N ARG A 498 5.83 6.61 -5.35
CA ARG A 498 6.74 6.64 -6.51
C ARG A 498 6.99 8.07 -7.05
N GLY A 499 7.22 9.01 -6.14
CA GLY A 499 7.47 10.44 -6.41
C GLY A 499 6.24 11.32 -6.58
N TYR A 500 5.02 10.75 -6.54
CA TYR A 500 3.76 11.49 -6.60
C TYR A 500 3.18 11.72 -5.20
N THR A 501 2.72 12.92 -4.91
CA THR A 501 2.02 13.23 -3.65
C THR A 501 0.56 12.78 -3.76
N LEU A 502 0.16 11.88 -2.88
CA LEU A 502 -1.22 11.38 -2.86
C LEU A 502 -2.16 12.42 -2.23
N ASP A 503 -3.35 12.52 -2.81
CA ASP A 503 -4.48 13.29 -2.29
C ASP A 503 -4.74 12.94 -0.80
N PRO A 504 -4.96 13.92 0.09
CA PRO A 504 -5.26 13.65 1.50
C PRO A 504 -6.41 12.66 1.71
N ALA A 505 -7.48 12.74 0.92
CA ALA A 505 -8.62 11.83 1.00
C ALA A 505 -8.26 10.39 0.62
N ALA A 506 -7.20 10.16 -0.16
CA ALA A 506 -6.74 8.82 -0.53
C ALA A 506 -5.98 8.11 0.60
N ARG A 507 -5.54 8.83 1.63
CA ARG A 507 -4.71 8.32 2.72
C ARG A 507 -5.57 7.66 3.80
N VAL A 508 -6.04 6.45 3.50
CA VAL A 508 -6.96 5.70 4.34
C VAL A 508 -6.24 4.52 4.96
N ASP A 509 -6.39 4.32 6.28
CA ASP A 509 -5.95 3.09 6.94
C ASP A 509 -6.85 1.93 6.51
N LEU A 510 -6.42 1.18 5.49
CA LEU A 510 -7.20 0.09 4.90
C LEU A 510 -7.37 -1.09 5.86
N PRO A 511 -6.33 -1.52 6.63
CA PRO A 511 -6.51 -2.50 7.70
C PRO A 511 -7.57 -2.10 8.74
N GLU A 512 -7.59 -0.84 9.17
CA GLU A 512 -8.61 -0.35 10.10
C GLU A 512 -9.99 -0.28 9.45
N LEU A 513 -10.10 0.22 8.21
CA LEU A 513 -11.38 0.26 7.49
C LEU A 513 -11.97 -1.16 7.32
N ARG A 514 -11.12 -2.14 7.03
CA ARG A 514 -11.48 -3.56 6.98
C ARG A 514 -12.06 -4.04 8.32
N LEU A 515 -11.45 -3.67 9.44
CA LEU A 515 -11.93 -4.03 10.77
C LEU A 515 -13.26 -3.34 11.12
N GLN A 516 -13.42 -2.07 10.77
CA GLN A 516 -14.70 -1.35 10.94
C GLN A 516 -15.83 -2.00 10.12
N TRP A 517 -15.53 -2.44 8.89
CA TRP A 517 -16.49 -3.20 8.10
C TRP A 517 -16.82 -4.56 8.74
N LEU A 518 -15.84 -5.25 9.32
CA LEU A 518 -16.09 -6.50 10.05
C LEU A 518 -16.90 -6.27 11.34
N ASP A 519 -16.70 -5.15 12.04
CA ASP A 519 -17.53 -4.75 13.17
C ASP A 519 -18.99 -4.51 12.75
N HIS A 520 -19.21 -3.96 11.55
CA HIS A 520 -20.55 -3.86 10.96
C HIS A 520 -21.18 -5.25 10.75
N ILE A 521 -20.43 -6.22 10.22
CA ILE A 521 -20.91 -7.59 9.97
C ILE A 521 -21.13 -8.39 11.26
N LEU A 522 -20.20 -8.31 12.21
CA LEU A 522 -20.14 -9.24 13.36
C LEU A 522 -20.68 -8.63 14.67
N LYS A 523 -20.66 -7.30 14.79
CA LYS A 523 -20.98 -6.58 16.04
C LYS A 523 -22.11 -5.55 15.90
N GLY A 524 -22.73 -5.44 14.72
CA GLY A 524 -23.84 -4.53 14.49
C GLY A 524 -23.45 -3.04 14.45
N ALA A 525 -22.16 -2.73 14.22
CA ALA A 525 -21.72 -1.35 14.02
C ALA A 525 -22.29 -0.77 12.71
N SER A 526 -22.26 0.55 12.56
CA SER A 526 -22.62 1.20 11.30
C SER A 526 -21.63 0.85 10.19
N LYS A 527 -22.12 0.68 8.96
CA LYS A 527 -21.26 0.51 7.79
C LYS A 527 -20.36 1.75 7.63
N PRO A 528 -19.04 1.60 7.39
CA PRO A 528 -18.16 2.75 7.16
C PRO A 528 -18.68 3.61 6.00
N ALA A 529 -18.75 4.94 6.21
CA ALA A 529 -19.30 5.88 5.23
C ALA A 529 -18.55 5.85 3.88
N LEU A 530 -17.24 5.55 3.91
CA LEU A 530 -16.40 5.39 2.73
C LEU A 530 -16.83 4.24 1.82
N LEU A 531 -17.56 3.26 2.36
CA LEU A 531 -18.10 2.11 1.63
C LEU A 531 -19.57 2.38 1.25
N GLY A 532 -19.83 3.57 0.70
CA GLY A 532 -21.17 4.08 0.41
C GLY A 532 -21.97 3.24 -0.60
N ASP A 533 -21.30 2.54 -1.52
CA ASP A 533 -21.93 1.66 -2.50
C ASP A 533 -21.07 0.40 -2.75
N ARG A 534 -21.38 -0.39 -3.79
CA ARG A 534 -20.70 -1.63 -4.16
C ARG A 534 -19.34 -1.39 -4.80
N VAL A 535 -19.13 -0.25 -5.45
CA VAL A 535 -17.84 0.16 -6.01
C VAL A 535 -17.54 1.56 -5.52
N ASN A 536 -16.42 1.71 -4.83
CA ASN A 536 -16.00 2.96 -4.19
C ASN A 536 -14.60 3.27 -4.72
N TYR A 537 -14.38 4.44 -5.28
CA TYR A 537 -13.09 4.76 -5.91
C TYR A 537 -12.65 6.18 -5.63
N GLN A 538 -11.36 6.35 -5.38
CA GLN A 538 -10.75 7.65 -5.20
C GLN A 538 -10.38 8.24 -6.57
N VAL A 539 -10.85 9.46 -6.85
CA VAL A 539 -10.51 10.18 -8.09
C VAL A 539 -9.27 11.01 -7.85
N MET A 540 -8.14 10.57 -8.41
CA MET A 540 -6.86 11.27 -8.28
C MET A 540 -6.96 12.69 -8.85
N GLY A 541 -6.42 13.67 -8.13
CA GLY A 541 -6.44 15.09 -8.49
C GLY A 541 -7.76 15.80 -8.20
N ALA A 542 -8.81 15.08 -7.81
CA ALA A 542 -10.08 15.66 -7.34
C ALA A 542 -10.21 15.64 -5.80
N ASP A 543 -9.32 14.91 -5.10
CA ASP A 543 -9.35 14.72 -3.64
C ASP A 543 -10.70 14.22 -3.11
N GLN A 544 -11.38 13.37 -3.89
CA GLN A 544 -12.74 12.92 -3.63
C GLN A 544 -12.93 11.42 -3.87
N TRP A 545 -13.80 10.81 -3.07
CA TRP A 545 -14.31 9.47 -3.30
C TRP A 545 -15.64 9.51 -4.05
N ARG A 546 -15.83 8.55 -4.95
CA ARG A 546 -17.08 8.31 -5.68
C ARG A 546 -17.62 6.94 -5.33
N HIS A 547 -18.95 6.80 -5.37
CA HIS A 547 -19.65 5.58 -4.98
C HIS A 547 -20.66 5.23 -6.07
N VAL A 548 -20.53 4.03 -6.64
CA VAL A 548 -21.38 3.56 -7.76
C VAL A 548 -21.73 2.07 -7.62
N PRO A 549 -22.84 1.62 -8.23
CA PRO A 549 -23.30 0.24 -8.06
C PRO A 549 -22.51 -0.80 -8.89
N ALA A 550 -21.75 -0.35 -9.90
CA ALA A 550 -20.95 -1.20 -10.79
C ALA A 550 -19.81 -0.40 -11.47
N LEU A 551 -18.73 -1.10 -11.84
CA LEU A 551 -17.61 -0.54 -12.60
C LEU A 551 -18.02 -0.09 -14.01
N ASP A 552 -18.77 -0.95 -14.72
CA ASP A 552 -19.22 -0.70 -16.10
C ASP A 552 -20.71 -0.34 -16.13
N ALA A 553 -21.03 0.93 -15.88
CA ALA A 553 -22.40 1.43 -16.06
C ALA A 553 -22.64 1.79 -17.54
N PRO A 554 -23.65 1.20 -18.23
CA PRO A 554 -23.90 1.44 -19.66
C PRO A 554 -24.20 2.90 -20.00
N GLN A 555 -24.63 3.68 -19.01
CA GLN A 555 -25.02 5.09 -19.15
C GLN A 555 -23.83 6.04 -19.19
N ARG A 556 -22.60 5.56 -18.93
CA ARG A 556 -21.40 6.40 -18.92
C ARG A 556 -20.86 6.67 -20.31
N THR A 557 -20.51 7.93 -20.54
CA THR A 557 -19.83 8.38 -21.76
C THR A 557 -18.47 7.69 -21.90
N ARG A 558 -18.07 7.40 -23.14
CA ARG A 558 -16.74 6.84 -23.44
C ARG A 558 -15.94 7.85 -24.25
N LEU A 559 -14.71 8.12 -23.80
CA LEU A 559 -13.72 8.79 -24.62
C LEU A 559 -13.08 7.76 -25.52
N ARG A 560 -13.41 7.81 -26.80
CA ARG A 560 -12.81 6.97 -27.83
C ARG A 560 -11.79 7.77 -28.62
N PHE A 561 -10.61 7.19 -28.77
CA PHE A 561 -9.50 7.75 -29.53
C PHE A 561 -9.05 6.77 -30.62
N TYR A 562 -9.17 7.18 -31.87
CA TYR A 562 -8.63 6.47 -33.03
C TYR A 562 -7.16 6.87 -33.23
N LEU A 563 -6.31 5.92 -33.59
CA LEU A 563 -4.89 6.17 -33.83
C LEU A 563 -4.73 6.76 -35.24
N ASP A 564 -4.17 7.97 -35.36
CA ASP A 564 -3.83 8.51 -36.69
C ASP A 564 -2.60 7.80 -37.25
N THR A 565 -2.83 6.99 -38.28
CA THR A 565 -1.79 6.20 -38.93
C THR A 565 -1.21 6.86 -40.18
N ARG A 566 -1.60 8.11 -40.50
CA ARG A 566 -1.15 8.83 -41.70
C ARG A 566 0.12 9.63 -41.50
N GLU A 567 0.31 10.20 -40.31
CA GLU A 567 1.49 10.98 -39.97
C GLU A 567 2.76 10.11 -40.00
N ARG A 568 3.85 10.66 -40.55
CA ARG A 568 5.14 9.95 -40.67
C ARG A 568 6.15 10.35 -39.58
N ASN A 569 5.91 11.46 -38.90
CA ASN A 569 6.80 12.00 -37.87
C ASN A 569 6.10 11.93 -36.51
N GLU A 570 6.84 11.60 -35.45
CA GLU A 570 6.30 11.61 -34.09
C GLU A 570 6.16 13.03 -33.52
N PRO A 571 5.22 13.26 -32.58
CA PRO A 571 4.19 12.33 -32.11
C PRO A 571 3.08 12.11 -33.16
N HIS A 572 2.50 10.90 -33.17
CA HIS A 572 1.25 10.66 -33.90
C HIS A 572 0.06 11.27 -33.14
N ARG A 573 -1.05 11.51 -33.83
CA ARG A 573 -2.29 12.03 -33.21
C ARG A 573 -3.27 10.93 -32.75
N LEU A 574 -4.02 11.23 -31.71
CA LEU A 574 -5.27 10.55 -31.33
C LEU A 574 -6.45 11.37 -31.82
N LEU A 575 -7.31 10.77 -32.64
CA LEU A 575 -8.46 11.41 -33.29
C LEU A 575 -9.79 10.99 -32.65
N PRO A 576 -10.81 11.88 -32.62
CA PRO A 576 -12.15 11.52 -32.11
C PRO A 576 -12.94 10.59 -33.07
N SER A 577 -12.52 10.51 -34.33
CA SER A 577 -13.13 9.69 -35.38
C SER A 577 -12.04 9.00 -36.23
N PRO A 578 -12.34 7.86 -36.88
CA PRO A 578 -11.36 7.16 -37.70
C PRO A 578 -10.95 8.03 -38.89
N SER A 579 -9.68 7.95 -39.30
CA SER A 579 -9.22 8.56 -40.54
C SER A 579 -9.75 7.80 -41.76
N GLU A 580 -9.88 8.49 -42.91
CA GLU A 580 -10.37 7.88 -44.14
C GLU A 580 -9.53 6.65 -44.55
N GLU A 581 -10.21 5.59 -44.99
CA GLU A 581 -9.56 4.37 -45.46
C GLU A 581 -8.79 4.66 -46.77
N GLY A 582 -7.47 4.47 -46.74
CA GLY A 582 -6.61 4.56 -47.94
C GLY A 582 -5.36 5.46 -47.82
N GLY A 583 -5.19 6.21 -46.73
CA GLY A 583 -4.17 7.27 -46.67
C GLY A 583 -2.83 6.98 -45.96
N GLY A 584 -2.70 5.95 -45.12
CA GLY A 584 -1.43 5.70 -44.42
C GLY A 584 -1.46 4.63 -43.33
N SER A 585 -0.28 4.12 -43.00
CA SER A 585 -0.06 3.16 -41.92
C SER A 585 1.19 3.54 -41.11
N THR A 586 1.14 3.44 -39.79
CA THR A 586 2.34 3.55 -38.95
C THR A 586 2.89 2.18 -38.60
N ARG A 587 4.22 2.07 -38.41
CA ARG A 587 4.91 0.79 -38.20
C ARG A 587 5.92 0.89 -37.06
N LEU A 588 5.83 -0.04 -36.12
CA LEU A 588 6.87 -0.28 -35.12
C LEU A 588 7.73 -1.45 -35.54
N SER A 589 9.05 -1.35 -35.36
CA SER A 589 10.02 -2.41 -35.65
C SER A 589 10.98 -2.55 -34.48
N VAL A 590 11.00 -3.71 -33.83
CA VAL A 590 11.85 -3.97 -32.68
C VAL A 590 12.70 -5.20 -32.95
N ASP A 591 14.01 -5.05 -32.86
CA ASP A 591 14.94 -6.17 -32.85
C ASP A 591 14.93 -6.81 -31.46
N LEU A 592 14.34 -8.01 -31.36
CA LEU A 592 14.25 -8.76 -30.12
C LEU A 592 15.55 -9.53 -29.79
N ALA A 593 16.50 -9.63 -30.73
CA ALA A 593 17.81 -10.21 -30.48
C ALA A 593 18.78 -9.21 -29.83
N ASP A 594 18.59 -7.90 -30.05
CA ASP A 594 19.39 -6.88 -29.41
C ASP A 594 19.13 -6.85 -27.89
N ARG A 595 20.14 -7.10 -27.05
CA ARG A 595 20.01 -7.06 -25.57
C ARG A 595 20.74 -5.90 -24.92
N ARG A 596 21.26 -4.93 -25.68
CA ARG A 596 22.07 -3.80 -25.15
C ARG A 596 21.32 -2.93 -24.13
N ASP A 597 20.01 -3.06 -24.11
CA ASP A 597 19.10 -2.38 -23.22
C ASP A 597 18.97 -2.95 -21.81
N MET A 598 19.64 -4.08 -21.50
CA MET A 598 19.54 -4.77 -20.22
C MET A 598 19.81 -3.88 -18.98
N ARG A 599 20.58 -2.78 -19.16
CA ARG A 599 20.97 -1.85 -18.10
C ARG A 599 20.06 -0.63 -17.99
N ILE A 600 19.10 -0.49 -18.90
CA ILE A 600 18.15 0.62 -18.87
C ILE A 600 17.02 0.19 -17.92
N PRO A 601 16.92 0.77 -16.72
CA PRO A 601 15.86 0.41 -15.79
C PRO A 601 14.50 0.72 -16.42
N TRP A 602 13.50 -0.11 -16.12
CA TRP A 602 12.15 0.20 -16.56
C TRP A 602 11.63 1.40 -15.75
N PRO A 603 11.11 2.45 -16.39
CA PRO A 603 10.73 3.66 -15.68
C PRO A 603 9.58 3.37 -14.72
N ASP A 604 9.79 3.77 -13.47
CA ASP A 604 8.88 3.50 -12.36
C ASP A 604 8.28 4.76 -11.74
N ALA A 605 8.63 5.95 -12.23
CA ALA A 605 8.04 7.19 -11.72
C ALA A 605 6.59 7.36 -12.19
N LEU A 606 5.70 7.78 -11.30
CA LEU A 606 4.34 8.17 -11.67
C LEU A 606 4.29 9.53 -12.36
N ARG A 607 5.26 10.41 -12.05
CA ARG A 607 5.49 11.68 -12.76
C ARG A 607 6.85 11.70 -13.40
N ALA A 608 6.92 12.13 -14.65
CA ALA A 608 8.17 12.24 -15.38
C ALA A 608 8.19 13.44 -16.32
N ALA A 609 9.36 14.07 -16.46
CA ALA A 609 9.58 15.12 -17.46
C ALA A 609 9.74 14.56 -18.89
N GLN A 610 10.08 13.27 -19.02
CA GLN A 610 10.27 12.59 -20.29
C GLN A 610 9.54 11.25 -20.29
N LEU A 611 8.93 10.91 -21.42
CA LEU A 611 8.22 9.64 -21.57
C LEU A 611 9.17 8.47 -21.79
N PRO A 612 8.87 7.31 -21.19
CA PRO A 612 9.62 6.09 -21.40
C PRO A 612 9.21 5.41 -22.73
N ALA A 613 9.38 6.10 -23.86
CA ALA A 613 8.86 5.70 -25.17
C ALA A 613 9.64 4.57 -25.87
N ARG A 614 10.42 3.80 -25.12
CA ARG A 614 11.31 2.77 -25.65
C ARG A 614 10.53 1.62 -26.26
N ASN A 615 10.87 1.22 -27.49
CA ASN A 615 10.17 0.17 -28.25
C ASN A 615 8.65 0.45 -28.37
N SER A 616 8.26 1.72 -28.49
CA SER A 616 6.87 2.13 -28.56
C SER A 616 6.63 3.21 -29.61
N ILE A 617 5.38 3.36 -30.03
CA ILE A 617 4.88 4.50 -30.82
C ILE A 617 4.06 5.37 -29.87
N ARG A 618 4.28 6.68 -29.95
CA ARG A 618 3.55 7.69 -29.17
C ARG A 618 2.41 8.31 -29.95
N PHE A 619 1.21 8.28 -29.37
CA PHE A 619 0.02 8.96 -29.88
C PHE A 619 -0.49 9.99 -28.85
N VAL A 620 -0.87 11.19 -29.32
CA VAL A 620 -1.23 12.33 -28.47
C VAL A 620 -2.56 12.92 -28.93
N SER A 621 -3.49 13.15 -28.00
CA SER A 621 -4.76 13.82 -28.30
C SER A 621 -4.59 15.31 -28.53
N ASP A 622 -5.61 15.93 -29.12
CA ASP A 622 -5.81 17.37 -28.96
C ASP A 622 -6.00 17.70 -27.46
N PRO A 623 -5.71 18.95 -27.03
CA PRO A 623 -6.00 19.38 -25.67
C PRO A 623 -7.45 19.10 -25.28
N LEU A 624 -7.66 18.62 -24.06
CA LEU A 624 -9.00 18.45 -23.51
C LEU A 624 -9.66 19.83 -23.40
N PRO A 625 -10.89 20.00 -23.94
CA PRO A 625 -11.55 21.31 -23.94
C PRO A 625 -12.06 21.73 -22.55
N GLN A 626 -12.16 20.78 -21.61
CA GLN A 626 -12.64 20.98 -20.25
C GLN A 626 -12.04 19.91 -19.32
N ASP A 627 -12.14 20.16 -18.01
CA ASP A 627 -11.82 19.16 -17.00
C ASP A 627 -12.61 17.87 -17.24
N THR A 628 -11.91 16.74 -17.22
CA THR A 628 -12.48 15.45 -17.59
C THR A 628 -12.10 14.38 -16.57
N GLU A 629 -13.07 13.86 -15.84
CA GLU A 629 -12.88 12.66 -15.02
C GLU A 629 -12.92 11.41 -15.89
N ILE A 630 -11.90 10.56 -15.77
CA ILE A 630 -11.90 9.21 -16.35
C ILE A 630 -11.98 8.19 -15.22
N PHE A 631 -12.66 7.08 -15.46
CA PHE A 631 -12.72 5.97 -14.51
C PHE A 631 -13.01 4.65 -15.21
N GLY A 632 -12.22 3.61 -14.96
CA GLY A 632 -12.48 2.27 -15.48
C GLY A 632 -11.26 1.66 -16.17
N SER A 633 -11.51 0.63 -16.96
CA SER A 633 -10.48 -0.09 -17.71
C SER A 633 -10.36 0.40 -19.15
N LEU A 634 -9.14 0.49 -19.64
CA LEU A 634 -8.87 0.78 -21.05
C LEU A 634 -9.29 -0.41 -21.92
N GLN A 635 -10.03 -0.15 -22.99
CA GLN A 635 -10.46 -1.15 -23.96
C GLN A 635 -10.08 -0.69 -25.36
N GLY A 636 -10.04 -1.59 -26.34
CA GLY A 636 -9.74 -1.17 -27.70
C GLY A 636 -9.76 -2.29 -28.73
N VAL A 637 -9.58 -1.87 -29.97
CA VAL A 637 -9.37 -2.76 -31.12
C VAL A 637 -8.15 -2.26 -31.86
N PHE A 638 -7.16 -3.13 -32.06
CA PHE A 638 -6.03 -2.88 -32.95
C PHE A 638 -6.31 -3.51 -34.30
N ASP A 639 -6.34 -2.68 -35.35
CA ASP A 639 -6.34 -3.12 -36.74
C ASP A 639 -4.90 -3.16 -37.23
N ILE A 640 -4.33 -4.36 -37.32
CA ILE A 640 -2.90 -4.55 -37.47
C ILE A 640 -2.53 -5.54 -38.58
N THR A 641 -1.33 -5.36 -39.13
CA THR A 641 -0.61 -6.37 -39.91
C THR A 641 0.69 -6.72 -39.19
N PRO A 642 0.74 -7.84 -38.43
CA PRO A 642 1.96 -8.30 -37.76
C PRO A 642 2.87 -9.04 -38.74
N SER A 643 4.19 -8.93 -38.59
CA SER A 643 5.15 -9.68 -39.43
C SER A 643 5.43 -11.10 -38.94
N ARG A 644 4.81 -11.50 -37.83
CA ARG A 644 5.06 -12.74 -37.09
C ARG A 644 3.72 -13.32 -36.60
N GLN A 645 3.73 -14.56 -36.12
CA GLN A 645 2.51 -15.28 -35.72
C GLN A 645 2.06 -14.96 -34.28
N ASP A 646 2.88 -14.23 -33.52
CA ASP A 646 2.52 -13.76 -32.18
C ASP A 646 3.29 -12.49 -31.83
N VAL A 647 2.76 -11.73 -30.88
CA VAL A 647 3.28 -10.44 -30.41
C VAL A 647 2.91 -10.28 -28.95
N ASP A 648 3.82 -9.79 -28.11
CA ASP A 648 3.48 -9.28 -26.79
C ASP A 648 3.42 -7.74 -26.88
N PHE A 649 2.22 -7.17 -26.68
CA PHE A 649 2.00 -5.72 -26.69
C PHE A 649 2.19 -5.14 -25.29
N SER A 650 2.65 -3.89 -25.24
CA SER A 650 2.73 -3.06 -24.05
C SER A 650 1.90 -1.80 -24.25
N ILE A 651 1.01 -1.48 -23.30
CA ILE A 651 0.18 -0.28 -23.37
C ILE A 651 0.38 0.55 -22.11
N SER A 652 0.69 1.83 -22.30
CA SER A 652 0.76 2.82 -21.23
C SER A 652 -0.05 4.05 -21.59
N LEU A 653 -0.74 4.63 -20.60
CA LEU A 653 -1.55 5.83 -20.76
C LEU A 653 -1.08 6.91 -19.78
N TYR A 654 -0.88 8.11 -20.30
CA TYR A 654 -0.43 9.27 -19.54
C TYR A 654 -1.35 10.47 -19.76
N GLU A 655 -1.46 11.32 -18.75
CA GLU A 655 -1.79 12.73 -18.94
C GLU A 655 -0.48 13.47 -19.25
N GLN A 656 -0.47 14.27 -20.31
CA GLN A 656 0.50 15.34 -20.48
C GLN A 656 -0.15 16.64 -20.00
N THR A 657 0.36 17.21 -18.92
CA THR A 657 -0.13 18.47 -18.36
C THR A 657 0.15 19.64 -19.30
N GLU A 658 -0.48 20.79 -19.06
CA GLU A 658 -0.17 22.03 -19.78
C GLU A 658 1.30 22.46 -19.60
N SER A 659 1.91 22.16 -18.45
CA SER A 659 3.34 22.38 -18.19
C SER A 659 4.27 21.42 -18.94
N GLY A 660 3.72 20.38 -19.59
CA GLY A 660 4.46 19.39 -20.37
C GLY A 660 4.98 18.19 -19.57
N GLU A 661 4.64 18.08 -18.28
CA GLU A 661 4.93 16.91 -17.45
C GLU A 661 4.00 15.74 -17.80
N TYR A 662 4.48 14.51 -17.60
CA TYR A 662 3.71 13.30 -17.84
C TYR A 662 3.34 12.61 -16.53
N GLN A 663 2.04 12.40 -16.32
CA GLN A 663 1.49 11.64 -15.20
C GLN A 663 0.99 10.28 -15.71
N LEU A 664 1.53 9.19 -15.18
CA LEU A 664 1.08 7.83 -15.48
C LEU A 664 -0.30 7.60 -14.85
N LEU A 665 -1.25 7.13 -15.67
CA LEU A 665 -2.65 6.95 -15.25
C LEU A 665 -2.91 5.58 -14.63
N PHE A 666 -2.22 4.53 -15.09
CA PHE A 666 -2.23 3.19 -14.48
C PHE A 666 -0.94 2.45 -14.84
N ASP A 667 -0.62 1.39 -14.10
CA ASP A 667 0.57 0.58 -14.36
C ASP A 667 0.55 -0.05 -15.77
N PRO A 668 1.65 0.02 -16.56
CA PRO A 668 1.67 -0.49 -17.93
C PRO A 668 1.08 -1.90 -18.08
N TYR A 669 0.17 -2.05 -19.04
CA TYR A 669 -0.50 -3.31 -19.31
C TYR A 669 0.19 -4.04 -20.46
N ASP A 670 0.82 -5.16 -20.12
CA ASP A 670 1.46 -6.04 -21.09
C ASP A 670 0.60 -7.28 -21.32
N PHE A 671 0.33 -7.63 -22.57
CA PHE A 671 -0.45 -8.81 -22.91
C PHE A 671 0.00 -9.48 -24.21
N ARG A 672 -0.20 -10.79 -24.26
CA ARG A 672 0.09 -11.61 -25.43
C ARG A 672 -1.07 -11.57 -26.41
N ALA A 673 -0.81 -11.10 -27.62
CA ALA A 673 -1.80 -10.92 -28.67
C ALA A 673 -2.56 -12.22 -28.98
N SER A 674 -1.87 -13.37 -29.01
CA SER A 674 -2.53 -14.65 -29.25
C SER A 674 -3.52 -15.08 -28.15
N TYR A 675 -3.59 -14.37 -27.02
CA TYR A 675 -4.59 -14.57 -25.96
C TYR A 675 -5.58 -13.42 -25.80
N ALA A 676 -5.42 -12.30 -26.52
CA ALA A 676 -6.19 -11.08 -26.31
C ALA A 676 -7.72 -11.30 -26.35
N GLY A 677 -8.19 -12.17 -27.24
CA GLY A 677 -9.61 -12.53 -27.33
C GLY A 677 -10.06 -13.67 -26.41
N HIS A 678 -9.15 -14.50 -25.89
CA HIS A 678 -9.50 -15.65 -25.05
C HIS A 678 -8.31 -16.19 -24.23
N ARG A 679 -8.24 -15.88 -22.93
CA ARG A 679 -7.12 -16.31 -22.04
C ARG A 679 -6.85 -17.82 -21.94
N VAL A 680 -7.88 -18.65 -22.17
CA VAL A 680 -7.76 -20.12 -22.14
C VAL A 680 -7.29 -20.70 -23.48
N ARG A 681 -7.65 -20.09 -24.62
CA ARG A 681 -7.45 -20.68 -25.96
C ARG A 681 -6.56 -19.76 -26.77
N ARG A 682 -5.30 -20.15 -26.89
CA ARG A 682 -4.33 -19.44 -27.73
C ARG A 682 -4.74 -19.49 -29.20
N ARG A 683 -4.83 -18.34 -29.85
CA ARG A 683 -5.11 -18.18 -31.28
C ARG A 683 -3.98 -17.36 -31.90
N LEU A 684 -3.11 -18.02 -32.67
CA LEU A 684 -2.01 -17.34 -33.34
C LEU A 684 -2.52 -16.28 -34.33
N LEU A 685 -1.74 -15.22 -34.48
CA LEU A 685 -1.97 -14.19 -35.48
C LEU A 685 -1.55 -14.71 -36.86
N ARG A 686 -2.17 -14.15 -37.90
CA ARG A 686 -1.78 -14.42 -39.30
C ARG A 686 -0.69 -13.44 -39.74
N ALA A 687 0.53 -13.93 -39.86
CA ALA A 687 1.68 -13.12 -40.24
C ALA A 687 1.52 -12.57 -41.66
N GLY A 688 1.71 -11.26 -41.83
CA GLY A 688 1.55 -10.56 -43.11
C GLY A 688 0.12 -10.18 -43.47
N GLU A 689 -0.88 -10.64 -42.72
CA GLU A 689 -2.30 -10.37 -42.96
C GLU A 689 -2.86 -9.28 -42.04
N ARG A 690 -3.69 -8.38 -42.59
CA ARG A 690 -4.45 -7.38 -41.83
C ARG A 690 -5.55 -8.08 -41.02
N GLN A 691 -5.62 -7.82 -39.71
CA GLN A 691 -6.59 -8.43 -38.80
C GLN A 691 -6.93 -7.51 -37.63
N LEU A 692 -8.12 -7.71 -37.06
CA LEU A 692 -8.59 -6.99 -35.88
C LEU A 692 -8.25 -7.79 -34.61
N LEU A 693 -7.74 -7.08 -33.61
CA LEU A 693 -7.39 -7.60 -32.29
C LEU A 693 -8.09 -6.77 -31.22
N ALA A 694 -9.20 -7.27 -30.69
CA ALA A 694 -9.86 -6.67 -29.54
C ALA A 694 -9.11 -7.03 -28.25
N PHE A 695 -9.05 -6.09 -27.31
CA PHE A 695 -8.46 -6.30 -25.99
C PHE A 695 -9.17 -5.47 -24.91
N THR A 696 -8.98 -5.86 -23.66
CA THR A 696 -9.38 -5.11 -22.47
C THR A 696 -8.24 -5.18 -21.48
N ALA A 697 -7.77 -4.02 -21.03
CA ALA A 697 -6.75 -3.95 -20.00
C ALA A 697 -7.32 -4.46 -18.68
N GLU A 698 -6.61 -5.37 -18.03
CA GLU A 698 -6.93 -5.86 -16.69
C GLU A 698 -6.38 -4.87 -15.64
N ARG A 699 -6.63 -3.59 -15.89
CA ARG A 699 -6.19 -2.44 -15.10
C ARG A 699 -7.33 -1.45 -14.96
N VAL A 700 -7.39 -0.76 -13.82
CA VAL A 700 -8.35 0.31 -13.59
C VAL A 700 -7.64 1.58 -13.12
N THR A 701 -8.16 2.73 -13.51
CA THR A 701 -7.74 4.03 -12.99
C THR A 701 -8.95 4.90 -12.70
N ALA A 702 -8.77 5.90 -11.85
CA ALA A 702 -9.68 7.02 -11.70
C ALA A 702 -8.90 8.31 -11.47
N CYS A 703 -9.05 9.28 -12.36
CA CYS A 703 -8.39 10.57 -12.21
C CYS A 703 -9.17 11.69 -12.88
N LYS A 704 -8.97 12.91 -12.40
CA LYS A 704 -9.43 14.13 -13.04
C LYS A 704 -8.29 14.72 -13.88
N LEU A 705 -8.51 14.78 -15.19
CA LEU A 705 -7.60 15.42 -16.15
C LEU A 705 -8.00 16.90 -16.30
N ALA A 706 -7.03 17.80 -16.29
CA ALA A 706 -7.30 19.23 -16.41
C ALA A 706 -7.67 19.65 -17.84
N ALA A 707 -8.47 20.70 -17.99
CA ALA A 707 -8.62 21.39 -19.26
C ALA A 707 -7.22 21.82 -19.79
N GLY A 708 -6.98 21.67 -21.09
CA GLY A 708 -5.68 21.94 -21.72
C GLY A 708 -4.67 20.79 -21.65
N SER A 709 -4.85 19.81 -20.75
CA SER A 709 -4.05 18.58 -20.76
C SER A 709 -4.33 17.74 -21.99
N ARG A 710 -3.40 16.83 -22.33
CA ARG A 710 -3.55 15.87 -23.43
C ARG A 710 -3.47 14.45 -22.91
N ILE A 711 -4.17 13.54 -23.57
CA ILE A 711 -3.99 12.11 -23.35
C ILE A 711 -2.86 11.63 -24.26
N VAL A 712 -1.92 10.91 -23.68
CA VAL A 712 -0.80 10.30 -24.39
C VAL A 712 -0.84 8.79 -24.23
N LEU A 713 -1.00 8.10 -25.36
CA LEU A 713 -0.97 6.64 -25.46
C LEU A 713 0.38 6.19 -26.00
N LEU A 714 1.06 5.30 -25.28
CA LEU A 714 2.19 4.55 -25.79
C LEU A 714 1.74 3.14 -26.15
N VAL A 715 1.97 2.74 -27.40
CA VAL A 715 1.76 1.37 -27.87
C VAL A 715 3.11 0.77 -28.23
N GLY A 716 3.56 -0.21 -27.44
CA GLY A 716 4.87 -0.83 -27.56
C GLY A 716 4.85 -2.33 -27.78
N LEU A 717 6.05 -2.87 -28.04
CA LEU A 717 6.31 -4.31 -28.07
C LEU A 717 7.13 -4.67 -26.83
N ASN A 718 6.64 -5.65 -26.06
CA ASN A 718 7.30 -6.09 -24.83
C ASN A 718 8.71 -6.63 -25.13
N LYS A 719 9.71 -6.01 -24.49
CA LYS A 719 11.11 -6.40 -24.52
C LYS A 719 11.76 -5.96 -23.21
N ARG A 720 11.48 -6.72 -22.15
CA ARG A 720 11.91 -6.41 -20.78
C ARG A 720 12.70 -7.56 -20.14
N PRO A 721 13.64 -7.26 -19.23
CA PRO A 721 14.46 -8.28 -18.56
C PRO A 721 13.75 -9.02 -17.42
N ASP A 722 12.61 -8.50 -16.93
CA ASP A 722 11.89 -9.01 -15.75
C ASP A 722 10.79 -10.04 -16.09
N ARG A 723 10.72 -10.52 -17.34
CA ARG A 723 9.62 -11.36 -17.84
C ARG A 723 9.97 -12.06 -19.13
N GLN A 724 9.13 -13.02 -19.50
CA GLN A 724 9.21 -13.73 -20.77
C GLN A 724 9.24 -12.77 -21.99
N VAL A 725 10.09 -13.10 -22.98
CA VAL A 725 10.18 -12.41 -24.27
C VAL A 725 9.60 -13.31 -25.36
N ASN A 726 8.61 -12.79 -26.10
CA ASN A 726 7.99 -13.46 -27.24
C ASN A 726 8.67 -13.05 -28.55
N TYR A 727 9.33 -13.99 -29.21
CA TYR A 727 10.02 -13.81 -30.50
C TYR A 727 9.10 -13.96 -31.72
N GLY A 728 7.82 -14.31 -31.49
CA GLY A 728 6.78 -14.33 -32.50
C GLY A 728 6.80 -15.56 -33.42
N SER A 729 7.48 -16.64 -33.02
CA SER A 729 7.60 -17.84 -33.86
C SER A 729 6.33 -18.68 -33.96
N GLY A 730 5.37 -18.45 -33.05
CA GLY A 730 4.15 -19.24 -32.90
C GLY A 730 4.32 -20.49 -32.01
N LYS A 731 5.56 -20.85 -31.65
CA LYS A 731 5.84 -21.92 -30.66
C LYS A 731 5.34 -21.53 -29.27
N ASP A 732 5.36 -22.48 -28.34
CA ASP A 732 5.32 -22.15 -26.91
C ASP A 732 6.49 -21.21 -26.59
N VAL A 733 6.17 -20.04 -26.05
CA VAL A 733 7.16 -18.99 -25.76
C VAL A 733 8.17 -19.45 -24.70
N ASN A 734 7.80 -20.44 -23.86
CA ASN A 734 8.77 -21.04 -22.93
C ASN A 734 9.95 -21.72 -23.65
N SER A 735 9.70 -22.22 -24.86
CA SER A 735 10.64 -22.96 -25.70
C SER A 735 11.30 -22.12 -26.78
N GLU A 736 10.85 -20.88 -26.98
CA GLU A 736 11.49 -19.98 -27.94
C GLU A 736 12.88 -19.55 -27.47
N THR A 737 13.76 -19.29 -28.43
CA THR A 737 15.14 -18.86 -28.19
C THR A 737 15.48 -17.67 -29.06
N ILE A 738 16.65 -17.05 -28.84
CA ILE A 738 17.09 -15.94 -29.69
C ILE A 738 17.23 -16.35 -31.17
N ALA A 739 17.37 -17.65 -31.48
CA ALA A 739 17.40 -18.14 -32.85
C ALA A 739 16.05 -17.96 -33.60
N ASP A 740 14.95 -17.77 -32.87
CA ASP A 740 13.64 -17.45 -33.43
C ASP A 740 13.53 -15.95 -33.82
N ALA A 741 14.39 -15.11 -33.26
CA ALA A 741 14.50 -13.67 -33.47
C ALA A 741 15.22 -13.27 -34.79
N LYS A 742 15.22 -14.13 -35.82
CA LYS A 742 16.02 -13.95 -37.05
C LYS A 742 15.88 -12.59 -37.75
N TRP A 743 14.71 -11.97 -37.63
CA TRP A 743 14.37 -10.67 -38.19
C TRP A 743 13.61 -9.83 -37.16
N PRO A 744 13.74 -8.49 -37.19
CA PRO A 744 12.97 -7.62 -36.30
C PRO A 744 11.47 -7.91 -36.35
N LEU A 745 10.84 -7.90 -35.18
CA LEU A 745 9.39 -7.99 -35.05
C LEU A 745 8.79 -6.68 -35.52
N ARG A 746 7.90 -6.73 -36.52
CA ARG A 746 7.24 -5.55 -37.08
C ARG A 746 5.74 -5.66 -36.94
N VAL A 747 5.10 -4.58 -36.52
CA VAL A 747 3.64 -4.46 -36.52
C VAL A 747 3.29 -3.16 -37.22
N ARG A 748 2.34 -3.23 -38.14
CA ARG A 748 1.77 -2.08 -38.83
C ARG A 748 0.36 -1.85 -38.30
N TRP A 749 0.03 -0.63 -37.90
CA TRP A 749 -1.32 -0.22 -37.49
C TRP A 749 -2.04 0.49 -38.63
N HIS A 750 -3.36 0.30 -38.68
CA HIS A 750 -4.27 0.89 -39.66
C HIS A 750 -5.34 1.75 -38.99
N ALA A 751 -6.04 2.56 -39.80
CA ALA A 751 -6.96 3.62 -39.39
C ALA A 751 -8.13 3.19 -38.48
N ARG A 752 -8.50 1.91 -38.47
CA ARG A 752 -9.57 1.38 -37.60
C ARG A 752 -9.09 1.07 -36.18
N SER A 753 -7.82 1.28 -35.87
CA SER A 753 -7.29 1.06 -34.53
C SER A 753 -7.79 2.15 -33.58
N TYR A 754 -8.34 1.76 -32.44
CA TYR A 754 -8.80 2.69 -31.42
C TYR A 754 -8.60 2.14 -30.01
N VAL A 755 -8.54 3.05 -29.05
CA VAL A 755 -8.69 2.79 -27.63
C VAL A 755 -9.84 3.61 -27.06
N GLU A 756 -10.44 3.15 -25.98
CA GLU A 756 -11.47 3.87 -25.27
C GLU A 756 -11.44 3.61 -23.76
N ILE A 757 -11.85 4.62 -23.01
CA ILE A 757 -12.01 4.57 -21.56
C ILE A 757 -13.27 5.35 -21.18
N GLN A 758 -13.95 4.91 -20.12
CA GLN A 758 -15.11 5.64 -19.61
C GLN A 758 -14.69 7.00 -19.05
N ALA A 759 -15.53 8.00 -19.27
CA ALA A 759 -15.33 9.35 -18.79
C ALA A 759 -16.66 10.06 -18.50
N GLY A 760 -16.55 11.19 -17.82
CA GLY A 760 -17.66 12.08 -17.48
C GLY A 760 -17.97 12.05 -15.99
N THR A 761 -18.73 13.04 -15.55
CA THR A 761 -19.26 13.12 -14.18
C THR A 761 -20.25 11.95 -13.98
N PRO A 762 -20.13 11.17 -12.88
CA PRO A 762 -21.02 10.05 -12.58
C PRO A 762 -22.51 10.38 -12.67
#